data_AF-A0A445B0L9-F1
#
_entry.id   AF-A0A445B0L9-F1
#
_cell.length_a   1.000
_cell.length_b   1.000
_cell.length_c   1.000
_cell.angle_alpha   90.00
_cell.angle_beta   90.00
_cell.angle_gamma   90.00
#
_symmetry.space_group_name_H-M   'P 1'
#
loop_
_entity.id
_entity.type
_entity.pdbx_description
1 polymer ?
#
loop_
_entity_poly.entity_id
_entity_poly.type
_entity_poly.pdbx_seq_one_letter_code
_entity_poly.pdbx_strand_id
1 'polypeptide(L)'
;MMSSITTKEDYDDAFTKASSFAFAQVFPAILNAAIDMNLFDIISKAESSLGMSASEIASKIPKQHSEMGSRLERMLPSLVAHSLLTCSIRTINEDGDTERVYAVSPVGQYYTTHEQRGSLAAMSTLVYRGYHTKDAILDANNDNHFEKVYGKLPFEYMETDKELGNIYEQAMSQAGSLGMKSTLDAYKGFEGVSTLVDVGGGYGQVLKQILFHYPSIQKAINFDLPRVVTNAPPHPGIEHIGGDMFKNVPKGDAILLKHVCHNFGDEECVKVLRNCYEALPPHGKVIVLDTLLPEIPKSTSSKDTQAVDLDFLIFLFHGGKERTEKQFEKLCKASGFSRNNNSQKEVDHDALTKASSVALAQVFSSVLEAAVDMNLFEIISKAESSLGMSASEIASKLPKQHSEMGSRLERMLPSLVAHSLLSCSIRTINEDGDTERVYAVSPVGQYFRRSHDQSENSLAALSTLIYRGYHTKDAILDANNHNHFQRMYGKMAFEYMETDRELGNLFGEAMSQAGPLGVKSILDAYKGGFDGISTLIDVGGGYGQVLKQILFQYPSIKGINFDLPHVVKNAPPHPGIEHIGGDMFESVPKGDAILIKHVCHNWGDEECVKFLRKCYEALPADGKVIVLEILVPEIPKSTSKDICAVDMDYSMFLVHGGKERTEKQYEKLCKRSGFSRFKVACNDSSAIDAVMEFYK
;
A
#
# COMPACT_ATOMS: atom_id res chain seq x y z
N MET A 1 -25.53 2.02 11.91
CA MET A 1 -25.42 3.28 12.66
C MET A 1 -24.32 4.11 12.03
N MET A 2 -24.64 5.36 11.76
CA MET A 2 -23.79 6.36 11.11
C MET A 2 -22.52 6.63 11.92
N SER A 3 -21.42 6.86 11.20
CA SER A 3 -20.34 7.74 11.64
C SER A 3 -20.23 8.85 10.60
N SER A 4 -21.22 9.75 10.58
CA SER A 4 -20.96 11.10 10.11
C SER A 4 -19.90 11.68 11.05
N ILE A 5 -18.80 12.20 10.52
CA ILE A 5 -17.74 12.92 11.25
C ILE A 5 -18.41 13.81 12.31
N THR A 6 -18.32 13.45 13.60
CA THR A 6 -18.97 14.22 14.69
C THR A 6 -17.98 15.04 15.49
N THR A 7 -16.68 14.78 15.33
CA THR A 7 -15.62 15.46 16.06
C THR A 7 -14.51 15.94 15.12
N LYS A 8 -13.74 16.94 15.57
CA LYS A 8 -12.53 17.42 14.87
C LYS A 8 -11.47 16.32 14.77
N GLU A 9 -11.37 15.47 15.80
CA GLU A 9 -10.43 14.34 15.85
C GLU A 9 -10.71 13.31 14.74
N ASP A 10 -11.99 13.01 14.44
CA ASP A 10 -12.37 12.11 13.34
C ASP A 10 -11.97 12.67 11.96
N TYR A 11 -12.00 13.99 11.78
CA TYR A 11 -11.61 14.65 10.53
C TYR A 11 -10.09 14.61 10.32
N ASP A 12 -9.35 14.93 11.37
CA ASP A 12 -7.88 14.97 11.35
C ASP A 12 -7.27 13.55 11.21
N ASP A 13 -7.87 12.52 11.83
CA ASP A 13 -7.49 11.11 11.62
C ASP A 13 -7.76 10.66 10.18
N ALA A 14 -8.91 11.04 9.61
CA ALA A 14 -9.25 10.73 8.23
C ALA A 14 -8.27 11.37 7.23
N PHE A 15 -7.87 12.62 7.45
CA PHE A 15 -6.86 13.30 6.62
C PHE A 15 -5.50 12.62 6.69
N THR A 16 -5.05 12.30 7.92
CA THR A 16 -3.76 11.63 8.14
C THR A 16 -3.72 10.27 7.46
N LYS A 17 -4.80 9.49 7.58
CA LYS A 17 -4.95 8.22 6.89
C LYS A 17 -5.00 8.37 5.38
N ALA A 18 -5.76 9.32 4.85
CA ALA A 18 -5.86 9.58 3.41
C ALA A 18 -4.50 9.96 2.81
N SER A 19 -3.74 10.81 3.51
CA SER A 19 -2.40 11.21 3.09
C SER A 19 -1.42 10.04 3.06
N SER A 20 -1.49 9.11 4.02
CA SER A 20 -0.70 7.86 3.94
C SER A 20 -1.03 7.04 2.68
N PHE A 21 -2.30 7.01 2.26
CA PHE A 21 -2.71 6.31 1.05
C PHE A 21 -2.32 7.02 -0.25
N ALA A 22 -2.12 8.34 -0.24
CA ALA A 22 -1.58 9.04 -1.41
C ALA A 22 -0.16 8.54 -1.79
N PHE A 23 0.55 7.92 -0.85
CA PHE A 23 1.86 7.30 -1.05
C PHE A 23 1.80 5.76 -1.09
N ALA A 24 0.63 5.14 -1.24
CA ALA A 24 0.46 3.68 -1.13
C ALA A 24 1.38 2.85 -2.05
N GLN A 25 1.81 3.39 -3.20
CA GLN A 25 2.73 2.73 -4.13
C GLN A 25 4.18 2.65 -3.62
N VAL A 26 4.57 3.49 -2.66
CA VAL A 26 5.95 3.57 -2.16
C VAL A 26 6.32 2.30 -1.39
N PHE A 27 5.47 1.86 -0.48
CA PHE A 27 5.74 0.70 0.37
C PHE A 27 5.90 -0.62 -0.42
N PRO A 28 5.02 -1.01 -1.36
CA PRO A 28 5.23 -2.21 -2.20
C PRO A 28 6.59 -2.21 -2.90
N ALA A 29 7.03 -1.04 -3.37
CA ALA A 29 8.30 -0.89 -4.05
C ALA A 29 9.50 -0.99 -3.09
N ILE A 30 9.37 -0.50 -1.85
CA ILE A 30 10.34 -0.70 -0.77
C ILE A 30 10.42 -2.18 -0.38
N LEU A 31 9.27 -2.83 -0.17
CA LEU A 31 9.18 -4.23 0.21
C LEU A 31 9.86 -5.12 -0.82
N ASN A 32 9.56 -4.92 -2.10
CA ASN A 32 10.16 -5.71 -3.16
C ASN A 32 11.68 -5.47 -3.29
N ALA A 33 12.15 -4.23 -3.10
CA ALA A 33 13.59 -3.94 -3.06
C ALA A 33 14.27 -4.64 -1.87
N ALA A 34 13.64 -4.65 -0.69
CA ALA A 34 14.16 -5.32 0.49
C ALA A 34 14.24 -6.86 0.31
N ILE A 35 13.25 -7.45 -0.37
CA ILE A 35 13.25 -8.86 -0.75
C ILE A 35 14.39 -9.16 -1.74
N ASP A 36 14.52 -8.37 -2.81
CA ASP A 36 15.55 -8.54 -3.83
C ASP A 36 16.98 -8.42 -3.26
N MET A 37 17.17 -7.55 -2.25
CA MET A 37 18.45 -7.39 -1.54
C MET A 37 18.66 -8.41 -0.41
N ASN A 38 17.70 -9.33 -0.22
CA ASN A 38 17.72 -10.36 0.82
C ASN A 38 17.83 -9.82 2.25
N LEU A 39 17.26 -8.64 2.52
CA LEU A 39 17.46 -7.94 3.80
C LEU A 39 16.89 -8.71 4.99
N PHE A 40 15.74 -9.36 4.82
CA PHE A 40 15.11 -10.12 5.89
C PHE A 40 16.01 -11.26 6.38
N ASP A 41 16.70 -11.96 5.47
CA ASP A 41 17.64 -13.04 5.83
C ASP A 41 18.99 -12.52 6.34
N ILE A 42 19.40 -11.32 5.93
CA ILE A 42 20.58 -10.67 6.49
C ILE A 42 20.31 -10.27 7.95
N ILE A 43 19.17 -9.62 8.20
CA ILE A 43 18.80 -9.11 9.53
C ILE A 43 18.41 -10.26 10.47
N SER A 44 17.79 -11.34 9.98
CA SER A 44 17.40 -12.49 10.81
C SER A 44 18.58 -13.25 11.41
N LYS A 45 19.77 -13.12 10.82
CA LYS A 45 21.02 -13.72 11.30
C LYS A 45 21.70 -12.90 12.40
N ALA A 46 21.17 -11.73 12.75
CA ALA A 46 21.65 -10.95 13.88
C ALA A 46 21.37 -11.68 15.19
N GLU A 47 22.25 -11.52 16.19
CA GLU A 47 21.92 -11.94 17.55
C GLU A 47 20.69 -11.14 18.02
N SER A 48 19.60 -11.86 18.29
CA SER A 48 18.24 -11.31 18.47
C SER A 48 18.12 -10.18 19.50
N SER A 49 19.07 -10.04 20.42
CA SER A 49 19.07 -9.01 21.47
C SER A 49 19.76 -7.69 21.08
N LEU A 50 20.54 -7.64 20.00
CA LEU A 50 21.36 -6.47 19.64
C LEU A 50 20.88 -5.74 18.39
N GLY A 51 20.13 -6.41 17.51
CA GLY A 51 19.74 -5.89 16.19
C GLY A 51 20.94 -5.56 15.30
N MET A 52 20.68 -4.97 14.13
CA MET A 52 21.72 -4.48 13.22
C MET A 52 21.46 -3.04 12.80
N SER A 53 22.50 -2.21 12.79
CA SER A 53 22.49 -0.89 12.16
C SER A 53 22.42 -0.98 10.64
N ALA A 54 22.00 0.11 9.98
CA ALA A 54 22.00 0.16 8.52
C ALA A 54 23.40 -0.06 7.91
N SER A 55 24.46 0.42 8.58
CA SER A 55 25.85 0.22 8.14
C SER A 55 26.28 -1.25 8.25
N GLU A 56 25.92 -1.95 9.32
CA GLU A 56 26.19 -3.38 9.46
C GLU A 56 25.42 -4.20 8.42
N ILE A 57 24.17 -3.83 8.13
CA ILE A 57 23.36 -4.47 7.07
C ILE A 57 24.02 -4.24 5.71
N ALA A 58 24.39 -2.99 5.40
CA ALA A 58 25.06 -2.62 4.16
C ALA A 58 26.33 -3.44 3.91
N SER A 59 27.15 -3.67 4.94
CA SER A 59 28.40 -4.44 4.82
C SER A 59 28.22 -5.93 4.46
N LYS A 60 26.98 -6.44 4.55
CA LYS A 60 26.63 -7.83 4.23
C LYS A 60 25.94 -7.96 2.87
N ILE A 61 25.65 -6.85 2.19
CA ILE A 61 25.00 -6.86 0.87
C ILE A 61 26.07 -7.00 -0.24
N PRO A 62 25.90 -7.90 -1.21
CA PRO A 62 26.80 -7.99 -2.36
C PRO A 62 26.84 -6.69 -3.17
N LYS A 63 28.01 -6.29 -3.68
CA LYS A 63 28.22 -5.06 -4.48
C LYS A 63 27.88 -3.74 -3.75
N GLN A 64 28.13 -3.71 -2.43
CA GLN A 64 27.99 -2.51 -1.60
C GLN A 64 28.85 -1.31 -2.07
N HIS A 65 28.41 -0.11 -1.71
CA HIS A 65 29.12 1.16 -1.91
C HIS A 65 29.04 2.04 -0.64
N SER A 66 29.81 3.13 -0.58
CA SER A 66 29.92 3.98 0.62
C SER A 66 28.56 4.51 1.11
N GLU A 67 27.70 4.93 0.18
CA GLU A 67 26.35 5.46 0.50
C GLU A 67 25.30 4.39 0.82
N MET A 68 25.64 3.10 0.86
CA MET A 68 24.62 2.06 1.02
C MET A 68 23.98 2.11 2.41
N GLY A 69 24.76 2.36 3.46
CA GLY A 69 24.24 2.51 4.82
C GLY A 69 23.27 3.70 4.94
N SER A 70 23.64 4.87 4.39
CA SER A 70 22.81 6.07 4.42
C SER A 70 21.50 5.89 3.64
N ARG A 71 21.51 5.14 2.52
CA ARG A 71 20.31 4.78 1.77
C ARG A 71 19.41 3.78 2.49
N LEU A 72 20.00 2.80 3.17
CA LEU A 72 19.24 1.85 3.98
C LEU A 72 18.54 2.55 5.16
N GLU A 73 19.14 3.59 5.77
CA GLU A 73 18.47 4.41 6.79
C GLU A 73 17.22 5.14 6.29
N ARG A 74 17.04 5.29 4.96
CA ARG A 74 15.81 5.83 4.35
C ARG A 74 14.73 4.76 4.23
N MET A 75 15.14 3.52 3.95
CA MET A 75 14.25 2.43 3.59
C MET A 75 13.77 1.62 4.79
N LEU A 76 14.67 1.32 5.73
CA LEU A 76 14.39 0.49 6.91
C LEU A 76 13.27 1.08 7.81
N PRO A 77 13.17 2.41 8.02
CA PRO A 77 12.05 3.01 8.76
C PRO A 77 10.66 2.70 8.18
N SER A 78 10.51 2.63 6.85
CA SER A 78 9.24 2.25 6.22
C SER A 78 8.90 0.78 6.52
N LEU A 79 9.88 -0.13 6.46
CA LEU A 79 9.67 -1.53 6.88
C LEU A 79 9.28 -1.65 8.37
N VAL A 80 9.75 -0.76 9.23
CA VAL A 80 9.35 -0.70 10.65
C VAL A 80 7.92 -0.18 10.80
N ALA A 81 7.56 0.91 10.12
CA ALA A 81 6.21 1.49 10.14
C ALA A 81 5.16 0.47 9.66
N HIS A 82 5.49 -0.36 8.67
CA HIS A 82 4.66 -1.46 8.18
C HIS A 82 4.79 -2.78 8.98
N SER A 83 5.37 -2.71 10.19
CA SER A 83 5.51 -3.82 11.14
C SER A 83 6.35 -5.01 10.68
N LEU A 84 7.14 -4.89 9.61
CA LEU A 84 8.02 -5.96 9.12
C LEU A 84 9.35 -6.04 9.88
N LEU A 85 9.82 -4.91 10.39
CA LEU A 85 10.99 -4.81 11.26
C LEU A 85 10.61 -4.20 12.61
N THR A 86 11.43 -4.46 13.61
CA THR A 86 11.45 -3.74 14.88
C THR A 86 12.66 -2.81 14.89
N CYS A 87 12.54 -1.66 15.54
CA CYS A 87 13.59 -0.66 15.64
C CYS A 87 13.83 -0.28 17.09
N SER A 88 15.09 -0.17 17.49
CA SER A 88 15.51 0.38 18.78
C SER A 88 16.73 1.28 18.59
N ILE A 89 17.07 2.06 19.60
CA ILE A 89 18.23 2.96 19.57
C ILE A 89 19.30 2.40 20.49
N ARG A 90 20.55 2.35 20.01
CA ARG A 90 21.73 2.03 20.84
C ARG A 90 22.73 3.17 20.83
N THR A 91 23.45 3.33 21.94
CA THR A 91 24.55 4.29 22.07
C THR A 91 25.82 3.69 21.49
N ILE A 92 26.52 4.46 20.65
CA ILE A 92 27.70 4.01 19.89
C ILE A 92 29.00 4.37 20.61
N ASN A 93 29.04 5.49 21.33
CA ASN A 93 30.24 5.99 22.01
C ASN A 93 29.93 6.72 23.32
N GLU A 94 30.98 7.02 24.08
CA GLU A 94 30.90 7.74 25.35
C GLU A 94 30.45 9.20 25.17
N ASP A 95 30.57 9.76 23.96
CA ASP A 95 30.10 11.11 23.59
C ASP A 95 28.57 11.20 23.46
N GLY A 96 27.87 10.05 23.53
CA GLY A 96 26.41 9.97 23.50
C GLY A 96 25.81 9.88 22.11
N ASP A 97 26.61 9.60 21.07
CA ASP A 97 26.09 9.34 19.73
C ASP A 97 25.24 8.07 19.73
N THR A 98 24.16 8.10 18.96
CA THR A 98 23.18 7.01 18.90
C THR A 98 22.89 6.60 17.47
N GLU A 99 22.61 5.32 17.25
CA GLU A 99 22.12 4.79 15.97
C GLU A 99 20.87 3.93 16.15
N ARG A 100 20.11 3.79 15.06
CA ARG A 100 19.02 2.83 14.97
C ARG A 100 19.58 1.44 14.70
N VAL A 101 18.98 0.45 15.36
CA VAL A 101 19.22 -0.96 15.07
C VAL A 101 17.91 -1.68 14.84
N TYR A 102 17.95 -2.60 13.88
CA TYR A 102 16.81 -3.25 13.30
C TYR A 102 16.85 -4.76 13.56
N ALA A 103 15.70 -5.35 13.85
CA ALA A 103 15.53 -6.80 13.96
C ALA A 103 14.24 -7.25 13.27
N VAL A 104 14.20 -8.48 12.76
CA VAL A 104 13.02 -9.01 12.06
C VAL A 104 11.86 -9.20 13.04
N SER A 105 10.70 -8.60 12.72
CA SER A 105 9.49 -8.74 13.55
C SER A 105 8.81 -10.11 13.36
N PRO A 106 7.83 -10.49 14.19
CA PRO A 106 7.01 -11.68 13.94
C PRO A 106 6.33 -11.71 12.56
N VAL A 107 5.96 -10.54 12.01
CA VAL A 107 5.39 -10.41 10.66
C VAL A 107 6.49 -10.56 9.60
N GLY A 108 7.62 -9.86 9.77
CA GLY A 108 8.76 -9.91 8.86
C GLY A 108 9.41 -11.28 8.75
N GLN A 109 9.24 -12.13 9.77
CA GLN A 109 9.69 -13.52 9.71
C GLN A 109 9.10 -14.26 8.50
N TYR A 110 7.87 -13.98 8.09
CA TYR A 110 7.28 -14.61 6.90
C TYR A 110 7.94 -14.20 5.58
N TYR A 111 8.93 -13.32 5.59
CA TYR A 111 9.75 -12.93 4.44
C TYR A 111 11.17 -13.50 4.47
N THR A 112 11.56 -14.21 5.54
CA THR A 112 12.86 -14.91 5.63
C THR A 112 12.78 -16.28 4.96
N THR A 113 13.90 -16.79 4.46
CA THR A 113 14.00 -18.20 4.03
C THR A 113 14.01 -19.13 5.25
N HIS A 114 13.03 -20.04 5.32
CA HIS A 114 12.96 -21.07 6.36
C HIS A 114 12.36 -22.36 5.78
N GLU A 115 13.14 -23.45 5.79
CA GLU A 115 12.83 -24.70 5.06
C GLU A 115 11.45 -25.29 5.37
N GLN A 116 10.96 -25.17 6.60
CA GLN A 116 9.68 -25.80 7.01
C GLN A 116 8.48 -24.84 7.09
N ARG A 117 8.68 -23.52 7.07
CA ARG A 117 7.58 -22.55 7.26
C ARG A 117 7.00 -22.08 5.93
N GLY A 118 7.83 -21.99 4.89
CA GLY A 118 7.51 -21.22 3.68
C GLY A 118 7.81 -19.73 3.88
N SER A 119 7.70 -18.97 2.80
CA SER A 119 7.95 -17.53 2.72
C SER A 119 6.95 -16.86 1.78
N LEU A 120 6.59 -15.61 2.08
CA LEU A 120 5.76 -14.74 1.26
C LEU A 120 6.58 -13.87 0.29
N ALA A 121 7.92 -13.90 0.38
CA ALA A 121 8.79 -13.06 -0.44
C ALA A 121 8.53 -13.24 -1.95
N ALA A 122 8.47 -14.48 -2.44
CA ALA A 122 8.21 -14.76 -3.85
C ALA A 122 6.79 -14.33 -4.27
N MET A 123 5.80 -14.46 -3.38
CA MET A 123 4.44 -13.99 -3.63
C MET A 123 4.40 -12.47 -3.75
N SER A 124 5.04 -11.73 -2.85
CA SER A 124 5.12 -10.27 -2.94
C SER A 124 5.81 -9.79 -4.20
N THR A 125 6.90 -10.45 -4.62
CA THR A 125 7.58 -10.12 -5.88
C THR A 125 6.71 -10.40 -7.10
N LEU A 126 5.99 -11.53 -7.12
CA LEU A 126 5.04 -11.85 -8.19
C LEU A 126 3.94 -10.78 -8.28
N VAL A 127 3.34 -10.43 -7.13
CA VAL A 127 2.27 -9.43 -7.02
C VAL A 127 2.74 -8.02 -7.37
N TYR A 128 4.00 -7.67 -7.11
CA TYR A 128 4.56 -6.38 -7.49
C TYR A 128 4.82 -6.25 -9.01
N ARG A 129 5.34 -7.31 -9.66
CA ARG A 129 5.80 -7.25 -11.06
C ARG A 129 4.71 -7.45 -12.12
N GLY A 130 3.52 -7.93 -11.75
CA GLY A 130 2.56 -8.49 -12.71
C GLY A 130 1.34 -7.65 -13.13
N TYR A 131 1.14 -6.40 -12.69
CA TYR A 131 -0.22 -5.81 -12.72
C TYR A 131 -0.35 -4.35 -13.18
N HIS A 132 -1.31 -4.14 -14.07
CA HIS A 132 -2.07 -2.90 -14.27
C HIS A 132 -3.56 -3.26 -14.06
N THR A 133 -4.42 -2.43 -13.46
CA THR A 133 -5.77 -2.86 -13.02
C THR A 133 -6.93 -2.22 -13.79
N LYS A 134 -6.74 -1.01 -14.30
CA LYS A 134 -7.80 -0.20 -14.91
C LYS A 134 -8.47 -0.88 -16.11
N ASP A 135 -7.67 -1.44 -17.01
CA ASP A 135 -8.18 -2.02 -18.25
C ASP A 135 -8.95 -3.33 -18.01
N ALA A 136 -8.68 -4.03 -16.90
CA ALA A 136 -9.42 -5.22 -16.47
C ALA A 136 -10.89 -4.93 -16.13
N ILE A 137 -11.19 -3.72 -15.68
CA ILE A 137 -12.55 -3.37 -15.26
C ILE A 137 -13.39 -2.82 -16.42
N LEU A 138 -12.76 -2.05 -17.33
CA LEU A 138 -13.47 -1.31 -18.37
C LEU A 138 -13.73 -2.08 -19.67
N ASP A 139 -13.04 -3.19 -19.91
CA ASP A 139 -13.18 -3.97 -21.15
C ASP A 139 -13.89 -5.30 -20.92
N ALA A 140 -15.09 -5.44 -21.49
CA ALA A 140 -15.91 -6.64 -21.42
C ALA A 140 -15.18 -7.93 -21.86
N ASN A 141 -14.22 -7.86 -22.78
CA ASN A 141 -13.50 -9.03 -23.29
C ASN A 141 -12.23 -9.38 -22.49
N ASN A 142 -12.08 -8.80 -21.30
CA ASN A 142 -10.86 -8.84 -20.51
C ASN A 142 -11.00 -9.67 -19.23
N ASP A 143 -11.57 -10.88 -19.34
CA ASP A 143 -11.75 -11.82 -18.20
C ASP A 143 -10.40 -12.44 -17.74
N ASN A 144 -9.34 -12.30 -18.55
CA ASN A 144 -7.97 -12.59 -18.18
C ASN A 144 -7.08 -11.39 -18.54
N HIS A 145 -6.90 -10.46 -17.60
CA HIS A 145 -6.18 -9.23 -17.88
C HIS A 145 -4.71 -9.45 -18.22
N PHE A 146 -4.11 -10.45 -17.61
CA PHE A 146 -2.76 -10.87 -17.89
C PHE A 146 -2.60 -11.26 -19.37
N GLU A 147 -3.51 -12.06 -19.91
CA GLU A 147 -3.48 -12.46 -21.33
C GLU A 147 -3.57 -11.28 -22.28
N LYS A 148 -4.39 -10.29 -21.97
CA LYS A 148 -4.53 -9.12 -22.83
C LYS A 148 -3.29 -8.22 -22.82
N VAL A 149 -2.64 -8.04 -21.67
CA VAL A 149 -1.44 -7.19 -21.54
C VAL A 149 -0.22 -7.87 -22.16
N TYR A 150 -0.05 -9.17 -21.92
CA TYR A 150 1.14 -9.92 -22.31
C TYR A 150 0.96 -10.77 -23.58
N GLY A 151 -0.25 -10.82 -24.14
CA GLY A 151 -0.61 -11.56 -25.35
C GLY A 151 -0.69 -13.09 -25.16
N LYS A 152 -0.66 -13.58 -23.92
CA LYS A 152 -0.64 -15.01 -23.55
C LYS A 152 -1.23 -15.26 -22.18
N LEU A 153 -1.91 -16.40 -21.97
CA LEU A 153 -2.35 -16.83 -20.65
C LEU A 153 -1.18 -16.83 -19.64
N PRO A 154 -1.43 -16.55 -18.34
CA PRO A 154 -0.36 -16.44 -17.34
C PRO A 154 0.64 -17.60 -17.36
N PHE A 155 0.13 -18.83 -17.45
CA PHE A 155 0.97 -20.03 -17.50
C PHE A 155 1.81 -20.13 -18.77
N GLU A 156 1.27 -19.74 -19.93
CA GLU A 156 2.00 -19.75 -21.21
C GLU A 156 3.04 -18.63 -21.30
N TYR A 157 2.78 -17.49 -20.66
CA TYR A 157 3.74 -16.40 -20.54
C TYR A 157 4.90 -16.77 -19.61
N MET A 158 4.60 -17.39 -18.48
CA MET A 158 5.59 -17.88 -17.51
C MET A 158 6.50 -18.97 -18.08
N GLU A 159 6.07 -19.70 -19.10
CA GLU A 159 6.95 -20.60 -19.86
C GLU A 159 7.97 -19.85 -20.73
N THR A 160 7.64 -18.64 -21.18
CA THR A 160 8.55 -17.80 -21.97
C THR A 160 9.47 -16.91 -21.14
N ASP A 161 9.00 -16.42 -19.99
CA ASP A 161 9.81 -15.72 -19.01
C ASP A 161 10.20 -16.69 -17.88
N LYS A 162 11.35 -17.35 -18.05
CA LYS A 162 11.86 -18.32 -17.07
C LYS A 162 12.09 -17.70 -15.68
N GLU A 163 12.40 -16.41 -15.58
CA GLU A 163 12.59 -15.77 -14.27
C GLU A 163 11.24 -15.64 -13.56
N LEU A 164 10.23 -15.11 -14.25
CA LEU A 164 8.88 -14.95 -13.69
C LEU A 164 8.22 -16.31 -13.41
N GLY A 165 8.41 -17.30 -14.28
CA GLY A 165 7.93 -18.66 -14.08
C GLY A 165 8.51 -19.31 -12.82
N ASN A 166 9.83 -19.17 -12.60
CA ASN A 166 10.47 -19.66 -11.37
C ASN A 166 9.93 -18.94 -10.11
N ILE A 167 9.72 -17.62 -10.18
CA ILE A 167 9.13 -16.85 -9.06
C ILE A 167 7.72 -17.33 -8.76
N TYR A 168 6.89 -17.56 -9.79
CA TYR A 168 5.53 -18.08 -9.63
C TYR A 168 5.52 -19.45 -8.96
N GLU A 169 6.32 -20.40 -9.46
CA GLU A 169 6.41 -21.74 -8.88
C GLU A 169 6.87 -21.70 -7.42
N GLN A 170 7.88 -20.87 -7.13
CA GLN A 170 8.34 -20.65 -5.76
C GLN A 170 7.24 -20.05 -4.88
N ALA A 171 6.48 -19.06 -5.38
CA ALA A 171 5.39 -18.44 -4.66
C ALA A 171 4.28 -19.45 -4.33
N MET A 172 3.84 -20.25 -5.30
CA MET A 172 2.79 -21.25 -5.10
C MET A 172 3.23 -22.35 -4.12
N SER A 173 4.46 -22.84 -4.26
CA SER A 173 5.03 -23.88 -3.39
C SER A 173 5.18 -23.39 -1.94
N GLN A 174 5.77 -22.21 -1.75
CA GLN A 174 6.04 -21.66 -0.43
C GLN A 174 4.77 -21.16 0.27
N ALA A 175 3.88 -20.46 -0.45
CA ALA A 175 2.61 -20.01 0.10
C ALA A 175 1.64 -21.18 0.38
N GLY A 176 1.70 -22.24 -0.43
CA GLY A 176 0.92 -23.46 -0.23
C GLY A 176 1.14 -24.12 1.13
N SER A 177 2.34 -23.99 1.70
CA SER A 177 2.75 -24.57 2.98
C SER A 177 2.45 -23.68 4.20
N LEU A 178 2.17 -22.38 3.99
CA LEU A 178 1.91 -21.44 5.08
C LEU A 178 0.61 -21.79 5.81
N GLY A 179 0.64 -21.68 7.14
CA GLY A 179 -0.53 -21.95 8.00
C GLY A 179 -0.91 -23.43 8.14
N MET A 180 -0.36 -24.34 7.33
CA MET A 180 -0.77 -25.75 7.33
C MET A 180 -0.54 -26.46 8.66
N LYS A 181 0.58 -26.23 9.35
CA LYS A 181 0.81 -26.76 10.70
C LYS A 181 -0.35 -26.42 11.63
N SER A 182 -0.71 -25.14 11.68
CA SER A 182 -1.78 -24.60 12.51
C SER A 182 -3.15 -25.15 12.12
N THR A 183 -3.40 -25.29 10.82
CA THR A 183 -4.60 -25.95 10.29
C THR A 183 -4.69 -27.40 10.76
N LEU A 184 -3.59 -28.18 10.70
CA LEU A 184 -3.58 -29.59 11.12
C LEU A 184 -3.75 -29.75 12.64
N ASP A 185 -3.24 -28.80 13.42
CA ASP A 185 -3.44 -28.76 14.87
C ASP A 185 -4.92 -28.52 15.22
N ALA A 186 -5.60 -27.61 14.52
CA ALA A 186 -6.99 -27.23 14.80
C ALA A 186 -8.05 -28.13 14.15
N TYR A 187 -7.78 -28.63 12.94
CA TYR A 187 -8.69 -29.42 12.13
C TYR A 187 -8.36 -30.91 12.21
N LYS A 188 -9.31 -31.69 12.75
CA LYS A 188 -9.19 -33.16 12.93
C LYS A 188 -9.88 -33.97 11.85
N GLY A 189 -10.29 -33.34 10.75
CA GLY A 189 -10.98 -34.06 9.67
C GLY A 189 -10.08 -35.01 8.87
N PHE A 190 -8.78 -35.12 9.13
CA PHE A 190 -7.95 -36.17 8.53
C PHE A 190 -7.94 -37.47 9.35
N GLU A 191 -8.47 -37.47 10.57
CA GLU A 191 -8.59 -38.68 11.39
C GLU A 191 -9.50 -39.72 10.72
N GLY A 192 -9.07 -40.98 10.73
CA GLY A 192 -9.80 -42.10 10.12
C GLY A 192 -9.75 -42.17 8.59
N VAL A 193 -9.04 -41.26 7.92
CA VAL A 193 -8.81 -41.32 6.46
C VAL A 193 -7.73 -42.36 6.14
N SER A 194 -8.01 -43.32 5.26
CA SER A 194 -7.02 -44.31 4.82
C SER A 194 -6.41 -43.95 3.47
N THR A 195 -7.22 -43.46 2.53
CA THR A 195 -6.81 -42.94 1.22
C THR A 195 -7.16 -41.46 1.08
N LEU A 196 -6.14 -40.60 0.96
CA LEU A 196 -6.30 -39.17 0.75
C LEU A 196 -5.85 -38.79 -0.69
N VAL A 197 -6.69 -38.05 -1.39
CA VAL A 197 -6.36 -37.49 -2.72
C VAL A 197 -6.27 -35.97 -2.60
N ASP A 198 -5.12 -35.40 -2.95
CA ASP A 198 -4.90 -33.95 -3.04
C ASP A 198 -5.06 -33.52 -4.50
N VAL A 199 -6.19 -32.88 -4.83
CA VAL A 199 -6.51 -32.42 -6.19
C VAL A 199 -5.99 -31.01 -6.36
N GLY A 200 -5.20 -30.76 -7.40
CA GLY A 200 -4.45 -29.50 -7.53
C GLY A 200 -3.29 -29.40 -6.52
N GLY A 201 -2.74 -30.53 -6.08
CA GLY A 201 -1.73 -30.59 -5.03
C GLY A 201 -0.34 -30.07 -5.45
N GLY A 202 -0.16 -29.67 -6.71
CA GLY A 202 1.09 -29.15 -7.25
C GLY A 202 2.22 -30.18 -7.09
N TYR A 203 3.25 -29.79 -6.33
CA TYR A 203 4.40 -30.67 -6.05
C TYR A 203 4.20 -31.57 -4.80
N GLY A 204 3.03 -31.55 -4.16
CA GLY A 204 2.68 -32.47 -3.08
C GLY A 204 3.21 -32.08 -1.69
N GLN A 205 3.65 -30.83 -1.49
CA GLN A 205 4.19 -30.37 -0.20
C GLN A 205 3.14 -30.36 0.92
N VAL A 206 1.90 -29.97 0.59
CA VAL A 206 0.77 -29.96 1.54
C VAL A 206 0.47 -31.39 1.99
N LEU A 207 0.33 -32.31 1.03
CA LEU A 207 0.11 -33.72 1.30
C LEU A 207 1.24 -34.34 2.14
N LYS A 208 2.50 -33.96 1.90
CA LYS A 208 3.66 -34.38 2.71
C LYS A 208 3.52 -33.96 4.18
N GLN A 209 3.08 -32.73 4.45
CA GLN A 209 2.86 -32.26 5.82
C GLN A 209 1.68 -32.98 6.50
N ILE A 210 0.63 -33.27 5.74
CA ILE A 210 -0.53 -34.03 6.24
C ILE A 210 -0.09 -35.44 6.65
N LEU A 211 0.68 -36.14 5.81
CA LEU A 211 1.18 -37.49 6.12
C LEU A 211 2.09 -37.51 7.35
N PHE A 212 2.90 -36.47 7.54
CA PHE A 212 3.73 -36.35 8.72
C PHE A 212 2.89 -36.21 10.00
N HIS A 213 1.78 -35.46 9.97
CA HIS A 213 0.89 -35.28 11.12
C HIS A 213 -0.09 -36.44 11.32
N TYR A 214 -0.49 -37.11 10.24
CA TYR A 214 -1.44 -38.23 10.23
C TYR A 214 -0.82 -39.48 9.59
N PRO A 215 0.10 -40.19 10.28
CA PRO A 215 0.74 -41.40 9.76
C PRO A 215 -0.22 -42.57 9.51
N SER A 216 -1.48 -42.47 9.95
CA SER A 216 -2.52 -43.47 9.71
C SER A 216 -3.00 -43.54 8.26
N ILE A 217 -2.72 -42.51 7.45
CA ILE A 217 -3.06 -42.48 6.03
C ILE A 217 -2.15 -43.46 5.29
N GLN A 218 -2.74 -44.51 4.71
CA GLN A 218 -2.01 -45.60 4.06
C GLN A 218 -1.69 -45.29 2.60
N LYS A 219 -2.55 -44.53 1.92
CA LYS A 219 -2.39 -44.13 0.53
C LYS A 219 -2.61 -42.63 0.38
N ALA A 220 -1.64 -41.95 -0.22
CA ALA A 220 -1.71 -40.53 -0.52
C ALA A 220 -1.48 -40.32 -2.02
N ILE A 221 -2.42 -39.66 -2.69
CA ILE A 221 -2.35 -39.37 -4.13
C ILE A 221 -2.24 -37.86 -4.30
N ASN A 222 -1.14 -37.39 -4.88
CA ASN A 222 -1.05 -36.03 -5.41
C ASN A 222 -1.53 -36.03 -6.86
N PHE A 223 -2.65 -35.36 -7.13
CA PHE A 223 -3.30 -35.32 -8.43
C PHE A 223 -3.27 -33.92 -9.02
N ASP A 224 -2.59 -33.76 -10.15
CA ASP A 224 -2.47 -32.48 -10.87
C ASP A 224 -2.33 -32.74 -12.38
N LEU A 225 -2.23 -31.68 -13.17
CA LEU A 225 -1.97 -31.76 -14.60
C LEU A 225 -0.70 -32.58 -14.86
N PRO A 226 -0.65 -33.42 -15.92
CA PRO A 226 0.49 -34.28 -16.20
C PRO A 226 1.84 -33.56 -16.21
N ARG A 227 1.90 -32.33 -16.72
CA ARG A 227 3.12 -31.51 -16.73
C ARG A 227 3.62 -31.13 -15.33
N VAL A 228 2.71 -30.90 -14.39
CA VAL A 228 3.03 -30.46 -13.02
C VAL A 228 3.59 -31.64 -12.23
N VAL A 229 2.88 -32.77 -12.22
CA VAL A 229 3.33 -33.97 -11.50
C VAL A 229 4.58 -34.61 -12.08
N THR A 230 4.86 -34.45 -13.38
CA THR A 230 6.11 -34.95 -14.00
C THR A 230 7.34 -34.24 -13.44
N ASN A 231 7.19 -32.96 -13.06
CA ASN A 231 8.27 -32.15 -12.48
C ASN A 231 8.29 -32.20 -10.94
N ALA A 232 7.31 -32.85 -10.32
CA ALA A 232 7.22 -32.93 -8.87
C ALA A 232 8.34 -33.82 -8.30
N PRO A 233 9.03 -33.39 -7.23
CA PRO A 233 10.04 -34.20 -6.58
C PRO A 233 9.42 -35.45 -5.95
N PRO A 234 10.13 -36.60 -5.94
CA PRO A 234 9.61 -37.80 -5.30
C PRO A 234 9.44 -37.58 -3.80
N HIS A 235 8.26 -37.91 -3.28
CA HIS A 235 7.94 -37.85 -1.86
C HIS A 235 7.59 -39.24 -1.33
N PRO A 236 8.32 -39.78 -0.34
CA PRO A 236 8.00 -41.08 0.24
C PRO A 236 6.55 -41.14 0.74
N GLY A 237 5.79 -42.14 0.31
CA GLY A 237 4.39 -42.32 0.68
C GLY A 237 3.38 -41.52 -0.17
N ILE A 238 3.84 -40.75 -1.16
CA ILE A 238 2.98 -39.99 -2.08
C ILE A 238 3.10 -40.56 -3.50
N GLU A 239 1.96 -40.92 -4.09
CA GLU A 239 1.82 -41.30 -5.49
C GLU A 239 1.43 -40.07 -6.31
N HIS A 240 2.27 -39.68 -7.28
CA HIS A 240 1.96 -38.57 -8.19
C HIS A 240 1.20 -39.09 -9.41
N ILE A 241 -0.02 -38.60 -9.64
CA ILE A 241 -0.90 -39.02 -10.74
C ILE A 241 -1.26 -37.82 -11.59
N GLY A 242 -0.96 -37.91 -12.90
CA GLY A 242 -1.30 -36.89 -13.87
C GLY A 242 -2.72 -37.05 -14.40
N GLY A 243 -3.51 -35.98 -14.42
CA GLY A 243 -4.84 -35.98 -15.02
C GLY A 243 -5.48 -34.61 -15.09
N ASP A 244 -6.78 -34.59 -15.38
CA ASP A 244 -7.57 -33.37 -15.53
C ASP A 244 -8.80 -33.46 -14.62
N MET A 245 -8.81 -32.61 -13.59
CA MET A 245 -9.88 -32.56 -12.57
C MET A 245 -11.26 -32.26 -13.16
N PHE A 246 -11.33 -31.63 -14.35
CA PHE A 246 -12.60 -31.40 -15.05
C PHE A 246 -13.14 -32.64 -15.74
N LYS A 247 -12.34 -33.70 -15.87
CA LYS A 247 -12.73 -34.98 -16.48
C LYS A 247 -12.99 -36.06 -15.45
N ASN A 248 -12.04 -36.28 -14.52
CA ASN A 248 -12.18 -37.24 -13.44
C ASN A 248 -11.22 -36.91 -12.29
N VAL A 249 -11.50 -37.50 -11.13
CA VAL A 249 -10.67 -37.42 -9.93
C VAL A 249 -10.38 -38.84 -9.44
N PRO A 250 -9.16 -39.18 -9.00
CA PRO A 250 -8.85 -40.48 -8.42
C PRO A 250 -9.73 -40.81 -7.20
N LYS A 251 -10.05 -42.09 -7.02
CA LYS A 251 -10.86 -42.54 -5.88
C LYS A 251 -10.08 -42.46 -4.56
N GLY A 252 -10.75 -42.00 -3.50
CA GLY A 252 -10.21 -41.97 -2.14
C GLY A 252 -11.30 -41.83 -1.08
N ASP A 253 -10.94 -41.99 0.19
CA ASP A 253 -11.87 -41.81 1.32
C ASP A 253 -12.10 -40.33 1.63
N ALA A 254 -11.08 -39.51 1.37
CA ALA A 254 -11.19 -38.06 1.42
C ALA A 254 -10.47 -37.41 0.23
N ILE A 255 -11.01 -36.30 -0.24
CA ILE A 255 -10.42 -35.48 -1.29
C ILE A 255 -10.14 -34.09 -0.71
N LEU A 256 -8.92 -33.60 -0.85
CA LEU A 256 -8.48 -32.27 -0.47
C LEU A 256 -8.46 -31.36 -1.70
N LEU A 257 -9.00 -30.16 -1.53
CA LEU A 257 -8.94 -29.04 -2.47
C LEU A 257 -8.44 -27.82 -1.68
N LYS A 258 -7.15 -27.51 -1.76
CA LYS A 258 -6.57 -26.33 -1.11
C LYS A 258 -6.25 -25.26 -2.15
N HIS A 259 -6.89 -24.10 -2.07
CA HIS A 259 -6.72 -23.02 -3.05
C HIS A 259 -6.97 -23.53 -4.48
N VAL A 260 -8.07 -24.27 -4.66
CA VAL A 260 -8.47 -24.81 -5.98
C VAL A 260 -9.78 -24.17 -6.42
N CYS A 261 -10.80 -24.18 -5.56
CA CYS A 261 -12.11 -23.61 -5.92
C CYS A 261 -11.97 -22.11 -6.18
N HIS A 262 -11.07 -21.42 -5.49
CA HIS A 262 -10.82 -20.01 -5.74
C HIS A 262 -10.36 -19.69 -7.17
N ASN A 263 -9.73 -20.62 -7.91
CA ASN A 263 -9.22 -20.36 -9.26
C ASN A 263 -10.33 -20.29 -10.32
N PHE A 264 -11.57 -20.64 -9.97
CA PHE A 264 -12.63 -20.83 -10.95
C PHE A 264 -13.95 -20.14 -10.57
N GLY A 265 -14.78 -19.90 -11.57
CA GLY A 265 -16.18 -19.50 -11.42
C GLY A 265 -17.04 -20.59 -10.77
N ASP A 266 -18.31 -20.25 -10.52
CA ASP A 266 -19.23 -21.14 -9.80
C ASP A 266 -19.57 -22.40 -10.62
N GLU A 267 -19.71 -22.29 -11.94
CA GLU A 267 -20.03 -23.42 -12.82
C GLU A 267 -18.89 -24.45 -12.88
N GLU A 268 -17.67 -23.99 -13.08
CA GLU A 268 -16.46 -24.80 -13.07
C GLU A 268 -16.24 -25.46 -11.71
N CYS A 269 -16.43 -24.71 -10.61
CA CYS A 269 -16.33 -25.26 -9.26
C CYS A 269 -17.35 -26.38 -9.03
N VAL A 270 -18.60 -26.20 -9.45
CA VAL A 270 -19.63 -27.24 -9.34
C VAL A 270 -19.21 -28.50 -10.09
N LYS A 271 -18.62 -28.35 -11.27
CA LYS A 271 -18.12 -29.46 -12.09
C LYS A 271 -16.98 -30.22 -11.42
N VAL A 272 -15.97 -29.51 -10.89
CA VAL A 272 -14.86 -30.14 -10.14
C VAL A 272 -15.36 -30.85 -8.89
N LEU A 273 -16.23 -30.21 -8.11
CA LEU A 273 -16.80 -30.79 -6.90
C LEU A 273 -17.70 -31.99 -7.20
N ARG A 274 -18.41 -32.02 -8.34
CA ARG A 274 -19.19 -33.18 -8.77
C ARG A 274 -18.30 -34.36 -9.13
N ASN A 275 -17.19 -34.13 -9.84
CA ASN A 275 -16.21 -35.17 -10.11
C ASN A 275 -15.58 -35.71 -8.81
N CYS A 276 -15.36 -34.84 -7.81
CA CYS A 276 -14.94 -35.27 -6.48
C CYS A 276 -16.01 -36.13 -5.80
N TYR A 277 -17.28 -35.71 -5.85
CA TYR A 277 -18.41 -36.47 -5.29
C TYR A 277 -18.50 -37.88 -5.88
N GLU A 278 -18.34 -38.03 -7.21
CA GLU A 278 -18.36 -39.33 -7.90
C GLU A 278 -17.15 -40.22 -7.56
N ALA A 279 -16.03 -39.62 -7.16
CA ALA A 279 -14.81 -40.34 -6.76
C ALA A 279 -14.84 -40.80 -5.29
N LEU A 280 -15.77 -40.29 -4.48
CA LEU A 280 -15.90 -40.62 -3.06
C LEU A 280 -16.83 -41.82 -2.81
N PRO A 281 -16.55 -42.65 -1.79
CA PRO A 281 -17.51 -43.64 -1.29
C PRO A 281 -18.69 -42.94 -0.56
N PRO A 282 -19.78 -43.65 -0.22
CA PRO A 282 -20.95 -43.06 0.45
C PRO A 282 -20.67 -42.31 1.77
N HIS A 283 -19.56 -42.61 2.44
CA HIS A 283 -19.11 -41.94 3.68
C HIS A 283 -17.88 -41.05 3.47
N GLY A 284 -17.46 -40.88 2.21
CA GLY A 284 -16.33 -40.04 1.86
C GLY A 284 -16.65 -38.57 2.03
N LYS A 285 -15.60 -37.75 2.05
CA LYS A 285 -15.73 -36.29 2.23
C LYS A 285 -14.78 -35.52 1.33
N VAL A 286 -15.22 -34.35 0.92
CA VAL A 286 -14.35 -33.33 0.33
C VAL A 286 -13.97 -32.31 1.41
N ILE A 287 -12.70 -31.93 1.43
CA ILE A 287 -12.11 -30.96 2.36
C ILE A 287 -11.66 -29.79 1.50
N VAL A 288 -12.34 -28.65 1.62
CA VAL A 288 -11.97 -27.41 0.93
C VAL A 288 -11.23 -26.50 1.91
N LEU A 289 -10.00 -26.14 1.57
CA LEU A 289 -9.18 -25.19 2.32
C LEU A 289 -8.96 -23.93 1.46
N ASP A 290 -9.95 -23.05 1.48
CA ASP A 290 -9.97 -21.78 0.73
C ASP A 290 -10.18 -20.58 1.67
N THR A 291 -9.94 -19.38 1.15
CA THR A 291 -10.19 -18.13 1.88
C THR A 291 -11.67 -17.80 1.84
N LEU A 292 -12.25 -17.47 2.99
CA LEU A 292 -13.65 -17.06 3.08
C LEU A 292 -13.77 -15.54 3.02
N LEU A 293 -14.63 -15.05 2.12
CA LEU A 293 -14.97 -13.63 2.10
C LEU A 293 -15.94 -13.28 3.24
N PRO A 294 -15.73 -12.14 3.92
CA PRO A 294 -16.73 -11.60 4.83
C PRO A 294 -17.94 -11.08 4.04
N GLU A 295 -19.13 -11.08 4.65
CA GLU A 295 -20.31 -10.44 4.03
C GLU A 295 -20.10 -8.92 3.90
N ILE A 296 -19.56 -8.29 4.94
CA ILE A 296 -19.11 -6.89 4.97
C ILE A 296 -17.68 -6.88 5.53
N PRO A 297 -16.68 -6.43 4.76
CA PRO A 297 -15.30 -6.32 5.24
C PRO A 297 -15.17 -5.32 6.37
N LYS A 298 -14.41 -5.67 7.42
CA LYS A 298 -14.04 -4.75 8.51
C LYS A 298 -12.65 -4.18 8.26
N SER A 299 -12.53 -2.86 8.27
CA SER A 299 -11.27 -2.19 7.96
C SER A 299 -10.16 -2.30 9.02
N THR A 300 -10.49 -2.79 10.20
CA THR A 300 -9.52 -3.11 11.27
C THR A 300 -9.02 -4.55 11.22
N SER A 301 -9.61 -5.40 10.36
CA SER A 301 -9.31 -6.83 10.26
C SER A 301 -8.33 -7.07 9.11
N SER A 302 -7.08 -7.39 9.43
CA SER A 302 -6.09 -7.79 8.41
C SER A 302 -6.54 -9.03 7.63
N LYS A 303 -7.37 -9.90 8.25
CA LYS A 303 -7.97 -11.07 7.60
C LYS A 303 -8.98 -10.67 6.53
N ASP A 304 -9.84 -9.71 6.82
CA ASP A 304 -10.84 -9.23 5.88
C ASP A 304 -10.16 -8.51 4.72
N THR A 305 -9.17 -7.65 5.02
CA THR A 305 -8.33 -7.00 4.01
C THR A 305 -7.64 -8.02 3.11
N GLN A 306 -6.97 -9.01 3.70
CA GLN A 306 -6.31 -10.07 2.94
C GLN A 306 -7.29 -10.86 2.07
N ALA A 307 -8.48 -11.18 2.57
CA ALA A 307 -9.48 -11.94 1.82
C ALA A 307 -10.01 -11.17 0.59
N VAL A 308 -10.34 -9.89 0.73
CA VAL A 308 -10.88 -9.09 -0.39
C VAL A 308 -9.80 -8.71 -1.40
N ASP A 309 -8.58 -8.41 -0.95
CA ASP A 309 -7.47 -8.13 -1.85
C ASP A 309 -7.05 -9.39 -2.61
N LEU A 310 -7.11 -10.56 -1.96
CA LEU A 310 -6.91 -11.85 -2.63
C LEU A 310 -8.03 -12.14 -3.63
N ASP A 311 -9.31 -11.89 -3.31
CA ASP A 311 -10.39 -12.05 -4.28
C ASP A 311 -10.14 -11.21 -5.53
N PHE A 312 -9.79 -9.94 -5.36
CA PHE A 312 -9.51 -9.06 -6.49
C PHE A 312 -8.26 -9.50 -7.27
N LEU A 313 -7.24 -10.02 -6.60
CA LEU A 313 -6.07 -10.60 -7.28
C LEU A 313 -6.44 -11.82 -8.14
N ILE A 314 -7.21 -12.75 -7.57
CA ILE A 314 -7.61 -13.99 -8.25
C ILE A 314 -8.55 -13.70 -9.43
N PHE A 315 -9.37 -12.65 -9.32
CA PHE A 315 -10.12 -12.11 -10.45
C PHE A 315 -9.22 -11.79 -11.64
N LEU A 316 -8.21 -10.95 -11.40
CA LEU A 316 -7.35 -10.39 -12.44
C LEU A 316 -6.52 -11.46 -13.15
N PHE A 317 -6.17 -12.52 -12.41
CA PHE A 317 -5.23 -13.53 -12.85
C PHE A 317 -5.90 -14.76 -13.50
N HIS A 318 -7.02 -15.24 -12.95
CA HIS A 318 -7.68 -16.48 -13.41
C HIS A 318 -9.14 -16.30 -13.82
N GLY A 319 -9.75 -15.12 -13.59
CA GLY A 319 -11.21 -14.99 -13.58
C GLY A 319 -11.88 -15.75 -12.44
N GLY A 320 -11.08 -16.33 -11.53
CA GLY A 320 -11.53 -17.09 -10.36
C GLY A 320 -12.20 -16.21 -9.32
N LYS A 321 -12.65 -16.77 -8.19
CA LYS A 321 -13.47 -16.06 -7.19
C LYS A 321 -13.33 -16.67 -5.79
N GLU A 322 -13.05 -15.83 -4.80
CA GLU A 322 -13.20 -16.18 -3.39
C GLU A 322 -14.69 -16.09 -2.99
N ARG A 323 -15.10 -16.83 -1.96
CA ARG A 323 -16.53 -17.02 -1.66
C ARG A 323 -16.86 -16.85 -0.20
N THR A 324 -18.06 -16.34 0.04
CA THR A 324 -18.69 -16.38 1.37
C THR A 324 -19.10 -17.82 1.72
N GLU A 325 -19.32 -18.09 3.00
CA GLU A 325 -19.82 -19.39 3.47
C GLU A 325 -21.13 -19.79 2.78
N LYS A 326 -22.09 -18.86 2.64
CA LYS A 326 -23.36 -19.07 1.94
C LYS A 326 -23.17 -19.46 0.47
N GLN A 327 -22.15 -18.91 -0.19
CA GLN A 327 -21.83 -19.28 -1.57
C GLN A 327 -21.24 -20.70 -1.65
N PHE A 328 -20.37 -21.09 -0.72
CA PHE A 328 -19.90 -22.47 -0.63
C PHE A 328 -21.04 -23.46 -0.32
N GLU A 329 -22.01 -23.10 0.53
CA GLU A 329 -23.19 -23.94 0.75
C GLU A 329 -24.01 -24.18 -0.53
N LYS A 330 -24.14 -23.16 -1.38
CA LYS A 330 -24.79 -23.28 -2.70
C LYS A 330 -24.01 -24.23 -3.61
N LEU A 331 -22.68 -24.12 -3.65
CA LEU A 331 -21.83 -25.04 -4.41
C LEU A 331 -21.96 -26.48 -3.91
N CYS A 332 -21.89 -26.70 -2.58
CA CYS A 332 -22.06 -28.03 -1.98
C CYS A 332 -23.37 -28.69 -2.42
N LYS A 333 -24.49 -27.95 -2.35
CA LYS A 333 -25.81 -28.45 -2.76
C LYS A 333 -25.85 -28.76 -4.26
N ALA A 334 -25.34 -27.86 -5.10
CA ALA A 334 -25.33 -28.02 -6.56
C ALA A 334 -24.45 -29.19 -7.06
N SER A 335 -23.46 -29.58 -6.26
CA SER A 335 -22.56 -30.70 -6.55
C SER A 335 -22.99 -32.04 -5.94
N GLY A 336 -24.09 -32.08 -5.17
CA GLY A 336 -24.67 -33.32 -4.62
C GLY A 336 -24.31 -33.62 -3.16
N PHE A 337 -23.55 -32.76 -2.48
CA PHE A 337 -23.23 -32.93 -1.06
C PHE A 337 -24.40 -32.53 -0.16
N SER A 338 -24.68 -33.35 0.85
CA SER A 338 -25.85 -33.21 1.74
C SER A 338 -25.58 -32.43 3.03
N ARG A 339 -24.31 -32.17 3.36
CA ARG A 339 -23.88 -31.42 4.56
C ARG A 339 -22.69 -30.54 4.27
N ASN A 340 -22.77 -29.27 4.68
CA ASN A 340 -21.61 -28.40 4.85
C ASN A 340 -21.32 -28.30 6.36
N ASN A 341 -20.21 -28.87 6.82
CA ASN A 341 -19.78 -28.75 8.21
C ASN A 341 -18.64 -27.74 8.25
N ASN A 342 -18.95 -26.49 8.56
CA ASN A 342 -17.93 -25.48 8.79
C ASN A 342 -17.29 -25.70 10.16
N SER A 343 -16.03 -26.10 10.18
CA SER A 343 -15.21 -26.13 11.40
C SER A 343 -14.34 -24.88 11.47
N GLN A 344 -14.98 -23.71 11.59
CA GLN A 344 -14.27 -22.47 11.82
C GLN A 344 -13.74 -22.47 13.27
N LYS A 345 -12.52 -23.00 13.45
CA LYS A 345 -11.71 -22.62 14.61
C LYS A 345 -10.85 -21.46 14.16
N GLU A 346 -11.06 -20.29 14.75
CA GLU A 346 -10.10 -19.19 14.62
C GLU A 346 -8.77 -19.68 15.19
N VAL A 347 -7.87 -20.06 14.29
CA VAL A 347 -6.47 -20.22 14.65
C VAL A 347 -5.86 -18.86 14.38
N ASP A 348 -5.86 -18.03 15.42
CA ASP A 348 -5.34 -16.68 15.33
C ASP A 348 -3.83 -16.72 15.06
N HIS A 349 -3.45 -16.43 13.81
CA HIS A 349 -2.08 -16.11 13.41
C HIS A 349 -2.06 -14.67 12.92
N ASP A 350 -2.36 -13.72 13.79
CA ASP A 350 -2.34 -12.28 13.49
C ASP A 350 -1.09 -11.88 12.68
N ALA A 351 0.09 -12.42 13.02
CA ALA A 351 1.32 -12.17 12.27
C ALA A 351 1.33 -12.73 10.83
N LEU A 352 0.84 -13.96 10.60
CA LEU A 352 0.76 -14.54 9.25
C LEU A 352 -0.28 -13.78 8.42
N THR A 353 -1.46 -13.55 8.99
CA THR A 353 -2.54 -12.82 8.32
C THR A 353 -2.09 -11.41 7.95
N LYS A 354 -1.41 -10.71 8.87
CA LYS A 354 -0.82 -9.39 8.58
C LYS A 354 0.24 -9.49 7.48
N ALA A 355 1.13 -10.47 7.53
CA ALA A 355 2.16 -10.66 6.50
C ALA A 355 1.53 -10.95 5.13
N SER A 356 0.48 -11.79 5.07
CA SER A 356 -0.25 -12.07 3.84
C SER A 356 -0.96 -10.83 3.29
N SER A 357 -1.55 -9.99 4.14
CA SER A 357 -2.12 -8.70 3.71
C SER A 357 -1.03 -7.78 3.15
N VAL A 358 0.13 -7.69 3.82
CA VAL A 358 1.28 -6.90 3.37
C VAL A 358 1.82 -7.41 2.03
N ALA A 359 1.81 -8.72 1.80
CA ALA A 359 2.23 -9.29 0.52
C ALA A 359 1.34 -8.90 -0.66
N LEU A 360 0.11 -8.45 -0.39
CA LEU A 360 -0.87 -8.00 -1.37
C LEU A 360 -0.95 -6.47 -1.48
N ALA A 361 -0.05 -5.70 -0.85
CA ALA A 361 -0.14 -4.24 -0.80
C ALA A 361 -0.15 -3.55 -2.19
N GLN A 362 0.46 -4.16 -3.21
CA GLN A 362 0.37 -3.65 -4.59
C GLN A 362 -1.07 -3.70 -5.13
N VAL A 363 -1.86 -4.71 -4.75
CA VAL A 363 -3.26 -4.85 -5.18
C VAL A 363 -4.06 -3.63 -4.74
N PHE A 364 -3.93 -3.25 -3.46
CA PHE A 364 -4.59 -2.06 -2.94
C PHE A 364 -4.17 -0.78 -3.69
N SER A 365 -2.87 -0.58 -3.92
CA SER A 365 -2.37 0.59 -4.64
C SER A 365 -2.98 0.70 -6.03
N SER A 366 -3.06 -0.42 -6.75
CA SER A 366 -3.66 -0.49 -8.08
C SER A 366 -5.20 -0.36 -8.05
N VAL A 367 -5.87 -0.82 -7.00
CA VAL A 367 -7.32 -0.63 -6.78
C VAL A 367 -7.64 0.85 -6.52
N LEU A 368 -6.88 1.50 -5.64
CA LEU A 368 -7.03 2.93 -5.35
C LEU A 368 -6.85 3.77 -6.61
N GLU A 369 -5.79 3.51 -7.38
CA GLU A 369 -5.55 4.23 -8.63
C GLU A 369 -6.68 4.02 -9.63
N ALA A 370 -7.15 2.78 -9.82
CA ALA A 370 -8.28 2.50 -10.71
C ALA A 370 -9.55 3.25 -10.25
N ALA A 371 -9.82 3.30 -8.94
CA ALA A 371 -10.97 4.00 -8.38
C ALA A 371 -10.89 5.53 -8.58
N VAL A 372 -9.70 6.12 -8.43
CA VAL A 372 -9.42 7.54 -8.72
C VAL A 372 -9.61 7.83 -10.22
N ASP A 373 -9.04 7.00 -11.08
CA ASP A 373 -9.09 7.18 -12.53
C ASP A 373 -10.50 7.01 -13.12
N MET A 374 -11.29 6.11 -12.55
CA MET A 374 -12.70 5.91 -12.90
C MET A 374 -13.64 6.93 -12.23
N ASN A 375 -13.09 7.86 -11.43
CA ASN A 375 -13.82 8.87 -10.68
C ASN A 375 -14.91 8.29 -9.75
N LEU A 376 -14.66 7.11 -9.17
CA LEU A 376 -15.65 6.39 -8.36
C LEU A 376 -16.05 7.15 -7.11
N PHE A 377 -15.10 7.81 -6.45
CA PHE A 377 -15.39 8.58 -5.25
C PHE A 377 -16.39 9.71 -5.54
N GLU A 378 -16.25 10.41 -6.65
CA GLU A 378 -17.20 11.46 -7.03
C GLU A 378 -18.56 10.87 -7.43
N ILE A 379 -18.59 9.77 -8.17
CA ILE A 379 -19.84 9.08 -8.56
C ILE A 379 -20.62 8.63 -7.33
N ILE A 380 -19.95 7.97 -6.39
CA ILE A 380 -20.57 7.43 -5.16
C ILE A 380 -20.97 8.56 -4.22
N SER A 381 -20.23 9.68 -4.18
CA SER A 381 -20.55 10.83 -3.32
C SER A 381 -21.88 11.50 -3.64
N LYS A 382 -22.37 11.35 -4.89
CA LYS A 382 -23.66 11.88 -5.36
C LYS A 382 -24.85 11.06 -4.88
N ALA A 383 -24.62 9.91 -4.25
CA ALA A 383 -25.68 9.15 -3.60
C ALA A 383 -26.17 9.88 -2.35
N GLU A 384 -27.47 9.79 -2.05
CA GLU A 384 -27.93 10.18 -0.72
C GLU A 384 -27.22 9.30 0.32
N SER A 385 -26.55 9.93 1.28
CA SER A 385 -25.64 9.27 2.23
C SER A 385 -26.30 8.16 3.07
N SER A 386 -27.64 8.17 3.17
CA SER A 386 -28.42 7.15 3.87
C SER A 386 -28.76 5.90 3.05
N LEU A 387 -28.69 5.99 1.71
CA LEU A 387 -29.08 4.91 0.78
C LEU A 387 -27.88 4.19 0.17
N GLY A 388 -26.74 4.87 0.03
CA GLY A 388 -25.57 4.34 -0.68
C GLY A 388 -25.85 4.03 -2.16
N MET A 389 -24.89 3.41 -2.84
CA MET A 389 -25.04 2.90 -4.20
C MET A 389 -24.62 1.45 -4.31
N SER A 390 -25.38 0.63 -5.03
CA SER A 390 -24.95 -0.72 -5.40
C SER A 390 -23.92 -0.69 -6.54
N ALA A 391 -23.17 -1.78 -6.71
CA ALA A 391 -22.19 -1.88 -7.80
C ALA A 391 -22.84 -1.72 -9.19
N SER A 392 -24.07 -2.21 -9.37
CA SER A 392 -24.84 -2.04 -10.61
C SER A 392 -25.24 -0.58 -10.85
N GLU A 393 -25.63 0.14 -9.81
CA GLU A 393 -25.95 1.58 -9.90
C GLU A 393 -24.69 2.39 -10.25
N ILE A 394 -23.53 2.05 -9.68
CA ILE A 394 -22.25 2.68 -9.99
C ILE A 394 -21.85 2.39 -11.45
N ALA A 395 -21.96 1.13 -11.89
CA ALA A 395 -21.70 0.74 -13.28
C ALA A 395 -22.54 1.54 -14.28
N SER A 396 -23.82 1.79 -13.97
CA SER A 396 -24.72 2.57 -14.83
C SER A 396 -24.32 4.04 -15.02
N LYS A 397 -23.38 4.54 -14.22
CA LYS A 397 -22.86 5.91 -14.28
C LYS A 397 -21.49 6.03 -14.93
N LEU A 398 -20.83 4.90 -15.22
CA LEU A 398 -19.53 4.85 -15.87
C LEU A 398 -19.65 4.84 -17.40
N PRO A 399 -18.63 5.34 -18.13
CA PRO A 399 -18.55 5.21 -19.58
C PRO A 399 -18.22 3.76 -19.99
N LYS A 400 -18.52 3.39 -21.24
CA LYS A 400 -18.22 2.07 -21.84
C LYS A 400 -18.85 0.88 -21.09
N GLN A 401 -20.13 0.98 -20.77
CA GLN A 401 -20.87 -0.04 -20.03
C GLN A 401 -20.91 -1.39 -20.74
N HIS A 402 -20.85 -2.46 -19.95
CA HIS A 402 -21.10 -3.84 -20.38
C HIS A 402 -21.77 -4.62 -19.24
N SER A 403 -22.35 -5.78 -19.54
CA SER A 403 -23.15 -6.57 -18.59
C SER A 403 -22.38 -6.93 -17.31
N GLU A 404 -21.09 -7.26 -17.45
CA GLU A 404 -20.23 -7.64 -16.32
C GLU A 404 -19.67 -6.47 -15.51
N MET A 405 -19.95 -5.22 -15.87
CA MET A 405 -19.31 -4.09 -15.18
C MET A 405 -19.72 -4.02 -13.70
N GLY A 406 -20.99 -4.29 -13.40
CA GLY A 406 -21.48 -4.35 -12.02
C GLY A 406 -20.83 -5.49 -11.22
N SER A 407 -20.72 -6.68 -11.80
CA SER A 407 -20.11 -7.84 -11.14
C SER A 407 -18.61 -7.63 -10.89
N ARG A 408 -17.89 -6.95 -11.78
CA ARG A 408 -16.47 -6.61 -11.60
C ARG A 408 -16.26 -5.52 -10.54
N LEU A 409 -17.09 -4.50 -10.52
CA LEU A 409 -17.06 -3.48 -9.46
C LEU A 409 -17.33 -4.10 -8.09
N GLU A 410 -18.23 -5.08 -8.01
CA GLU A 410 -18.55 -5.79 -6.76
C GLU A 410 -17.37 -6.59 -6.18
N ARG A 411 -16.30 -6.80 -6.97
CA ARG A 411 -15.03 -7.39 -6.49
C ARG A 411 -14.01 -6.34 -6.05
N MET A 412 -14.01 -5.18 -6.70
CA MET A 412 -13.10 -4.08 -6.37
C MET A 412 -13.55 -3.28 -5.15
N LEU A 413 -14.85 -2.95 -5.06
CA LEU A 413 -15.38 -2.08 -4.01
C LEU A 413 -15.16 -2.61 -2.58
N PRO A 414 -15.25 -3.94 -2.30
CA PRO A 414 -14.90 -4.49 -0.99
C PRO A 414 -13.46 -4.23 -0.55
N SER A 415 -12.49 -4.17 -1.48
CA SER A 415 -11.11 -3.77 -1.16
C SER A 415 -11.06 -2.33 -0.65
N LEU A 416 -11.72 -1.38 -1.34
CA LEU A 416 -11.82 0.00 -0.88
C LEU A 416 -12.51 0.12 0.50
N VAL A 417 -13.47 -0.76 0.82
CA VAL A 417 -14.10 -0.82 2.15
C VAL A 417 -13.12 -1.31 3.21
N ALA A 418 -12.38 -2.39 2.93
CA ALA A 418 -11.39 -2.93 3.86
C ALA A 418 -10.24 -1.95 4.14
N HIS A 419 -9.95 -1.04 3.22
CA HIS A 419 -8.99 0.05 3.43
C HIS A 419 -9.60 1.34 3.96
N SER A 420 -10.87 1.33 4.40
CA SER A 420 -11.60 2.49 4.95
C SER A 420 -11.84 3.64 3.98
N LEU A 421 -11.72 3.44 2.66
CA LEU A 421 -12.01 4.48 1.65
C LEU A 421 -13.51 4.55 1.34
N LEU A 422 -14.21 3.43 1.43
CA LEU A 422 -15.67 3.36 1.34
C LEU A 422 -16.26 2.79 2.64
N SER A 423 -17.53 3.12 2.88
CA SER A 423 -18.39 2.45 3.84
C SER A 423 -19.34 1.52 3.10
N CYS A 424 -19.71 0.41 3.73
CA CYS A 424 -20.58 -0.61 3.15
C CYS A 424 -21.72 -0.95 4.09
N SER A 425 -22.91 -1.13 3.54
CA SER A 425 -24.07 -1.68 4.25
C SER A 425 -24.84 -2.63 3.35
N ILE A 426 -25.75 -3.41 3.91
CA ILE A 426 -26.58 -4.36 3.18
C ILE A 426 -27.99 -3.78 3.03
N ARG A 427 -28.52 -3.81 1.80
CA ARG A 427 -29.87 -3.39 1.43
C ARG A 427 -30.67 -4.59 0.95
N THR A 428 -31.91 -4.74 1.41
CA THR A 428 -32.86 -5.74 0.88
C THR A 428 -33.47 -5.22 -0.42
N ILE A 429 -33.45 -6.05 -1.47
CA ILE A 429 -33.83 -5.69 -2.83
C ILE A 429 -35.30 -6.03 -3.11
N ASN A 430 -35.80 -7.12 -2.54
CA ASN A 430 -37.14 -7.63 -2.81
C ASN A 430 -37.79 -8.29 -1.57
N GLU A 431 -39.09 -8.60 -1.69
CA GLU A 431 -39.87 -9.26 -0.65
C GLU A 431 -39.42 -10.71 -0.39
N ASP A 432 -38.71 -11.33 -1.35
CA ASP A 432 -38.12 -12.67 -1.24
C ASP A 432 -36.88 -12.70 -0.31
N GLY A 433 -36.42 -11.53 0.14
CA GLY A 433 -35.31 -11.39 1.07
C GLY A 433 -33.93 -11.35 0.42
N ASP A 434 -33.84 -11.15 -0.90
CA ASP A 434 -32.56 -10.95 -1.57
C ASP A 434 -31.91 -9.65 -1.10
N THR A 435 -30.60 -9.69 -0.96
CA THR A 435 -29.81 -8.58 -0.42
C THR A 435 -28.64 -8.22 -1.32
N GLU A 436 -28.29 -6.94 -1.39
CA GLU A 436 -27.08 -6.44 -2.05
C GLU A 436 -26.26 -5.56 -1.10
N ARG A 437 -24.97 -5.39 -1.42
CA ARG A 437 -24.14 -4.37 -0.79
C ARG A 437 -24.37 -3.03 -1.46
N VAL A 438 -24.42 -2.00 -0.63
CA VAL A 438 -24.44 -0.60 -1.06
C VAL A 438 -23.30 0.15 -0.39
N TYR A 439 -22.68 1.03 -1.17
CA TYR A 439 -21.44 1.72 -0.84
C TYR A 439 -21.67 3.22 -0.71
N ALA A 440 -21.01 3.85 0.25
CA ALA A 440 -20.97 5.30 0.40
C ALA A 440 -19.54 5.76 0.67
N VAL A 441 -19.18 6.96 0.20
CA VAL A 441 -17.83 7.52 0.42
C VAL A 441 -17.60 7.75 1.91
N SER A 442 -16.52 7.18 2.43
CA SER A 442 -16.11 7.38 3.83
C SER A 442 -15.47 8.76 4.03
N PRO A 443 -15.25 9.22 5.28
CA PRO A 443 -14.43 10.40 5.56
C PRO A 443 -13.05 10.39 4.87
N VAL A 444 -12.38 9.25 4.84
CA VAL A 444 -11.05 9.10 4.19
C VAL A 444 -11.19 9.22 2.67
N GLY A 445 -12.20 8.57 2.10
CA GLY A 445 -12.46 8.59 0.65
C GLY A 445 -12.85 9.96 0.09
N GLN A 446 -13.33 10.88 0.94
CA GLN A 446 -13.65 12.25 0.51
C GLN A 446 -12.42 12.98 -0.05
N TYR A 447 -11.22 12.70 0.47
CA TYR A 447 -9.98 13.31 0.00
C TYR A 447 -9.53 12.80 -1.39
N PHE A 448 -10.15 11.76 -1.94
CA PHE A 448 -9.84 11.22 -3.27
C PHE A 448 -10.87 11.57 -4.33
N ARG A 449 -11.81 12.47 -4.03
CA ARG A 449 -12.79 12.97 -5.00
C ARG A 449 -12.11 13.92 -5.99
N ARG A 450 -12.40 13.76 -7.28
CA ARG A 450 -12.07 14.76 -8.32
C ARG A 450 -13.33 15.56 -8.63
N SER A 451 -13.42 16.76 -8.05
CA SER A 451 -14.49 17.71 -8.40
C SER A 451 -14.17 18.40 -9.72
N HIS A 452 -15.22 18.86 -10.41
CA HIS A 452 -15.05 19.75 -11.57
C HIS A 452 -14.67 21.18 -11.16
N ASP A 453 -14.83 21.52 -9.87
CA ASP A 453 -14.35 22.78 -9.32
C ASP A 453 -12.89 22.64 -8.89
N GLN A 454 -11.98 23.30 -9.61
CA GLN A 454 -10.54 23.31 -9.31
C GLN A 454 -10.20 23.97 -7.96
N SER A 455 -11.17 24.60 -7.29
CA SER A 455 -10.99 25.15 -5.94
C SER A 455 -11.21 24.13 -4.81
N GLU A 456 -11.68 22.91 -5.13
CA GLU A 456 -11.78 21.82 -4.16
C GLU A 456 -10.44 21.10 -3.98
N ASN A 457 -10.03 20.92 -2.72
CA ASN A 457 -8.78 20.26 -2.37
C ASN A 457 -8.92 18.74 -2.44
N SER A 458 -7.91 18.06 -2.96
CA SER A 458 -7.91 16.61 -3.20
C SER A 458 -6.49 16.03 -3.19
N LEU A 459 -6.38 14.76 -2.80
CA LEU A 459 -5.18 13.93 -2.90
C LEU A 459 -5.18 13.07 -4.17
N ALA A 460 -6.26 13.07 -4.96
CA ALA A 460 -6.40 12.22 -6.13
C ALA A 460 -5.32 12.46 -7.20
N ALA A 461 -5.01 13.72 -7.51
CA ALA A 461 -3.95 14.06 -8.46
C ALA A 461 -2.55 13.67 -7.92
N LEU A 462 -2.31 13.88 -6.63
CA LEU A 462 -1.07 13.47 -5.97
C LEU A 462 -0.89 11.95 -5.99
N SER A 463 -1.93 11.18 -5.63
CA SER A 463 -1.92 9.72 -5.67
C SER A 463 -1.56 9.18 -7.06
N THR A 464 -2.19 9.71 -8.11
CA THR A 464 -1.89 9.31 -9.50
C THR A 464 -0.47 9.69 -9.92
N LEU A 465 0.01 10.88 -9.53
CA LEU A 465 1.39 11.30 -9.82
C LEU A 465 2.41 10.34 -9.20
N ILE A 466 2.21 9.99 -7.92
CA ILE A 466 3.06 9.05 -7.20
C ILE A 466 2.99 7.67 -7.87
N TYR A 467 1.79 7.15 -8.14
CA TYR A 467 1.62 5.82 -8.75
C TYR A 467 2.40 5.66 -10.07
N ARG A 468 2.44 6.70 -10.91
CA ARG A 468 3.11 6.67 -12.22
C ARG A 468 4.64 6.84 -12.17
N GLY A 469 5.22 7.22 -11.03
CA GLY A 469 6.58 7.78 -10.97
C GLY A 469 7.72 6.89 -10.45
N TYR A 470 7.48 5.64 -10.00
CA TYR A 470 8.47 4.91 -9.18
C TYR A 470 9.03 3.61 -9.79
N HIS A 471 10.36 3.56 -9.92
CA HIS A 471 11.18 2.35 -10.11
C HIS A 471 12.32 2.29 -9.08
N THR A 472 12.11 1.62 -7.94
CA THR A 472 12.91 1.88 -6.71
C THR A 472 14.25 1.15 -6.59
N LYS A 473 14.40 -0.01 -7.25
CA LYS A 473 15.57 -0.88 -7.05
C LYS A 473 16.89 -0.24 -7.51
N ASP A 474 16.89 0.40 -8.66
CA ASP A 474 18.09 1.00 -9.26
C ASP A 474 18.52 2.30 -8.56
N ALA A 475 17.64 2.87 -7.74
CA ALA A 475 17.95 4.01 -6.87
C ALA A 475 18.86 3.63 -5.71
N ILE A 476 18.72 2.42 -5.17
CA ILE A 476 19.48 1.98 -4.00
C ILE A 476 20.84 1.41 -4.40
N LEU A 477 20.91 0.63 -5.47
CA LEU A 477 22.10 -0.18 -5.79
C LEU A 477 23.25 0.59 -6.47
N ASP A 478 22.98 1.75 -7.08
CA ASP A 478 24.01 2.48 -7.83
C ASP A 478 24.54 3.71 -7.09
N ALA A 479 25.83 3.68 -6.75
CA ALA A 479 26.51 4.74 -6.01
C ALA A 479 26.48 6.12 -6.71
N ASN A 480 26.38 6.17 -8.04
CA ASN A 480 26.34 7.42 -8.80
C ASN A 480 24.92 8.00 -8.93
N ASN A 481 23.92 7.30 -8.41
CA ASN A 481 22.54 7.70 -8.50
C ASN A 481 22.13 8.66 -7.36
N HIS A 482 22.55 9.92 -7.46
CA HIS A 482 22.21 10.97 -6.49
C HIS A 482 20.79 11.53 -6.68
N ASN A 483 20.20 11.36 -7.86
CA ASN A 483 18.81 11.66 -8.18
C ASN A 483 18.30 10.62 -9.21
N HIS A 484 17.42 9.71 -8.76
CA HIS A 484 16.98 8.58 -9.60
C HIS A 484 16.11 9.03 -10.76
N PHE A 485 15.26 10.03 -10.56
CA PHE A 485 14.48 10.63 -11.63
C PHE A 485 15.37 11.18 -12.75
N GLN A 486 16.40 11.95 -12.39
CA GLN A 486 17.35 12.50 -13.35
C GLN A 486 18.08 11.43 -14.14
N ARG A 487 18.41 10.32 -13.49
CA ARG A 487 19.07 9.21 -14.17
C ARG A 487 18.17 8.53 -15.19
N MET A 488 16.91 8.28 -14.83
CA MET A 488 15.95 7.58 -15.70
C MET A 488 15.51 8.43 -16.89
N TYR A 489 15.29 9.73 -16.67
CA TYR A 489 14.70 10.64 -17.65
C TYR A 489 15.70 11.64 -18.25
N GLY A 490 16.96 11.63 -17.80
CA GLY A 490 18.04 12.50 -18.28
C GLY A 490 17.96 13.96 -17.80
N LYS A 491 16.99 14.32 -16.96
CA LYS A 491 16.71 15.69 -16.49
C LYS A 491 16.17 15.70 -15.06
N MET A 492 16.43 16.78 -14.31
CA MET A 492 15.82 16.92 -12.98
C MET A 492 14.29 16.93 -13.08
N ALA A 493 13.59 16.52 -12.01
CA ALA A 493 12.14 16.36 -12.01
C ALA A 493 11.40 17.61 -12.53
N PHE A 494 11.74 18.80 -12.02
CA PHE A 494 11.15 20.06 -12.45
C PHE A 494 11.45 20.38 -13.94
N GLU A 495 12.69 20.17 -14.41
CA GLU A 495 13.08 20.39 -15.81
C GLU A 495 12.38 19.41 -16.78
N TYR A 496 12.12 18.19 -16.32
CA TYR A 496 11.41 17.18 -17.11
C TYR A 496 9.92 17.52 -17.23
N MET A 497 9.30 17.97 -16.14
CA MET A 497 7.90 18.41 -16.11
C MET A 497 7.64 19.62 -17.03
N GLU A 498 8.65 20.45 -17.31
CA GLU A 498 8.55 21.51 -18.34
C GLU A 498 8.48 20.94 -19.77
N THR A 499 8.99 19.73 -20.00
CA THR A 499 8.98 19.09 -21.32
C THR A 499 7.81 18.16 -21.58
N ASP A 500 7.25 17.54 -20.53
CA ASP A 500 6.04 16.75 -20.62
C ASP A 500 4.85 17.55 -20.06
N ARG A 501 4.03 18.07 -20.98
CA ARG A 501 2.89 18.91 -20.62
C ARG A 501 1.81 18.15 -19.84
N GLU A 502 1.63 16.86 -20.08
CA GLU A 502 0.63 16.06 -19.34
C GLU A 502 1.08 15.88 -17.90
N LEU A 503 2.34 15.46 -17.70
CA LEU A 503 2.91 15.26 -16.38
C LEU A 503 3.07 16.59 -15.61
N GLY A 504 3.50 17.66 -16.28
CA GLY A 504 3.61 18.99 -15.68
C GLY A 504 2.26 19.56 -15.22
N ASN A 505 1.19 19.33 -16.00
CA ASN A 505 -0.16 19.70 -15.59
C ASN A 505 -0.63 18.88 -14.38
N LEU A 506 -0.40 17.56 -14.40
CA LEU A 506 -0.75 16.68 -13.28
C LEU A 506 0.00 17.07 -11.99
N PHE A 507 1.29 17.40 -12.10
CA PHE A 507 2.10 17.89 -10.99
C PHE A 507 1.54 19.21 -10.43
N GLY A 508 1.27 20.19 -11.30
CA GLY A 508 0.70 21.47 -10.90
C GLY A 508 -0.67 21.30 -10.22
N GLU A 509 -1.52 20.41 -10.74
CA GLU A 509 -2.80 20.05 -10.13
C GLU A 509 -2.60 19.40 -8.75
N ALA A 510 -1.72 18.41 -8.64
CA ALA A 510 -1.40 17.73 -7.38
C ALA A 510 -0.94 18.70 -6.29
N MET A 511 0.02 19.58 -6.60
CA MET A 511 0.54 20.55 -5.64
C MET A 511 -0.52 21.60 -5.26
N SER A 512 -1.32 22.06 -6.22
CA SER A 512 -2.36 23.05 -5.97
C SER A 512 -3.52 22.51 -5.13
N GLN A 513 -3.90 21.24 -5.32
CA GLN A 513 -5.03 20.62 -4.60
C GLN A 513 -4.61 20.03 -3.25
N ALA A 514 -3.42 19.45 -3.14
CA ALA A 514 -2.94 18.86 -1.89
C ALA A 514 -2.33 19.91 -0.94
N GLY A 515 -1.65 20.93 -1.49
CA GLY A 515 -0.95 21.95 -0.71
C GLY A 515 -1.79 22.67 0.37
N PRO A 516 -3.06 23.04 0.10
CA PRO A 516 -3.93 23.70 1.07
C PRO A 516 -4.59 22.75 2.08
N LEU A 517 -4.48 21.43 1.91
CA LEU A 517 -4.95 20.46 2.90
C LEU A 517 -4.08 20.53 4.17
N GLY A 518 -4.69 20.25 5.32
CA GLY A 518 -4.02 20.31 6.63
C GLY A 518 -3.74 21.74 7.16
N VAL A 519 -3.64 22.75 6.29
CA VAL A 519 -3.35 24.15 6.68
C VAL A 519 -4.39 24.69 7.66
N LYS A 520 -5.68 24.38 7.47
CA LYS A 520 -6.73 24.77 8.43
C LYS A 520 -6.49 24.17 9.82
N SER A 521 -6.20 22.88 9.91
CA SER A 521 -5.92 22.20 11.19
C SER A 521 -4.67 22.78 11.87
N ILE A 522 -3.66 23.15 11.07
CA ILE A 522 -2.47 23.88 11.54
C ILE A 522 -2.84 25.26 12.08
N LEU A 523 -3.63 26.06 11.36
CA LEU A 523 -4.03 27.40 11.79
C LEU A 523 -4.85 27.37 13.09
N ASP A 524 -5.68 26.35 13.26
CA ASP A 524 -6.42 26.14 14.52
C ASP A 524 -5.50 25.77 15.69
N ALA A 525 -4.43 25.00 15.45
CA ALA A 525 -3.51 24.52 16.47
C ALA A 525 -2.41 25.55 16.81
N TYR A 526 -1.91 26.27 15.81
CA TYR A 526 -0.84 27.26 15.91
C TYR A 526 -1.39 28.66 16.28
N LYS A 527 -2.03 28.73 17.44
CA LYS A 527 -2.67 29.96 17.93
C LYS A 527 -1.63 31.01 18.37
N GLY A 528 -1.85 32.25 17.96
CA GLY A 528 -1.01 33.40 18.30
C GLY A 528 0.35 33.43 17.58
N GLY A 529 0.63 32.43 16.75
CA GLY A 529 1.85 32.36 15.97
C GLY A 529 1.98 33.44 14.89
N PHE A 530 0.84 33.96 14.43
CA PHE A 530 0.79 35.05 13.46
C PHE A 530 0.55 36.44 14.08
N ASP A 531 0.45 36.53 15.41
CA ASP A 531 0.15 37.79 16.10
C ASP A 531 1.31 38.77 15.95
N GLY A 532 0.98 40.03 15.66
CA GLY A 532 1.96 41.11 15.51
C GLY A 532 2.73 41.12 14.17
N ILE A 533 2.51 40.13 13.30
CA ILE A 533 3.08 40.12 11.94
C ILE A 533 2.31 41.13 11.07
N SER A 534 3.01 42.07 10.43
CA SER A 534 2.41 43.00 9.47
C SER A 534 2.63 42.54 8.02
N THR A 535 3.80 42.00 7.72
CA THR A 535 4.15 41.44 6.40
C THR A 535 4.63 39.99 6.53
N LEU A 536 3.92 39.06 5.89
CA LEU A 536 4.26 37.64 5.82
C LEU A 536 4.68 37.28 4.39
N ILE A 537 5.84 36.67 4.24
CA ILE A 537 6.34 36.18 2.94
C ILE A 537 6.19 34.66 2.90
N ASP A 538 5.56 34.13 1.87
CA ASP A 538 5.49 32.69 1.58
C ASP A 538 6.54 32.34 0.52
N VAL A 539 7.65 31.71 0.94
CA VAL A 539 8.77 31.34 0.04
C VAL A 539 8.51 29.94 -0.51
N GLY A 540 8.49 29.81 -1.83
CA GLY A 540 8.03 28.59 -2.50
C GLY A 540 6.51 28.44 -2.42
N GLY A 541 5.77 29.55 -2.33
CA GLY A 541 4.32 29.56 -2.11
C GLY A 541 3.49 29.13 -3.32
N GLY A 542 4.11 28.85 -4.47
CA GLY A 542 3.45 28.43 -5.69
C GLY A 542 2.41 29.45 -6.17
N TYR A 543 1.15 29.04 -6.23
CA TYR A 543 0.02 29.92 -6.57
C TYR A 543 -0.56 30.69 -5.39
N GLY A 544 0.05 30.64 -4.19
CA GLY A 544 -0.30 31.45 -3.03
C GLY A 544 -1.55 30.99 -2.27
N GLN A 545 -2.00 29.75 -2.45
CA GLN A 545 -3.22 29.24 -1.80
C GLN A 545 -3.09 29.13 -0.27
N VAL A 546 -1.91 28.79 0.23
CA VAL A 546 -1.64 28.71 1.67
C VAL A 546 -1.72 30.11 2.29
N LEU A 547 -0.99 31.06 1.71
CA LEU A 547 -1.03 32.46 2.11
C LEU A 547 -2.45 33.05 2.08
N LYS A 548 -3.25 32.70 1.08
CA LYS A 548 -4.67 33.09 0.99
C LYS A 548 -5.49 32.60 2.19
N GLN A 549 -5.31 31.35 2.63
CA GLN A 549 -5.99 30.83 3.82
C GLN A 549 -5.55 31.55 5.11
N ILE A 550 -4.26 31.86 5.23
CA ILE A 550 -3.72 32.60 6.37
C ILE A 550 -4.32 34.01 6.43
N LEU A 551 -4.30 34.74 5.31
CA LEU A 551 -4.85 36.10 5.24
C LEU A 551 -6.36 36.15 5.45
N PHE A 552 -7.09 35.08 5.13
CA PHE A 552 -8.51 34.97 5.45
C PHE A 552 -8.75 34.97 6.98
N GLN A 553 -7.90 34.29 7.74
CA GLN A 553 -7.99 34.24 9.21
C GLN A 553 -7.32 35.45 9.89
N TYR A 554 -6.31 36.05 9.25
CA TYR A 554 -5.54 37.19 9.75
C TYR A 554 -5.52 38.35 8.72
N PRO A 555 -6.64 39.08 8.53
CA PRO A 555 -6.78 40.07 7.45
C PRO A 555 -5.89 41.30 7.59
N SER A 556 -5.28 41.52 8.76
CA SER A 556 -4.33 42.60 8.99
C SER A 556 -2.96 42.37 8.34
N ILE A 557 -2.65 41.11 7.98
CA ILE A 557 -1.37 40.73 7.39
C ILE A 557 -1.37 41.08 5.90
N LYS A 558 -0.29 41.69 5.44
CA LYS A 558 0.04 41.80 4.01
C LYS A 558 0.86 40.60 3.59
N GLY A 559 0.40 39.89 2.56
CA GLY A 559 1.06 38.70 2.05
C GLY A 559 1.97 39.01 0.87
N ILE A 560 3.16 38.41 0.85
CA ILE A 560 4.02 38.33 -0.34
C ILE A 560 4.15 36.86 -0.71
N ASN A 561 3.61 36.45 -1.85
CA ASN A 561 3.87 35.12 -2.42
C ASN A 561 5.14 35.18 -3.29
N PHE A 562 6.19 34.47 -2.89
CA PHE A 562 7.49 34.48 -3.55
C PHE A 562 7.82 33.09 -4.12
N ASP A 563 7.97 33.01 -5.44
CA ASP A 563 8.30 31.78 -6.15
C ASP A 563 9.08 32.09 -7.45
N LEU A 564 9.42 31.08 -8.24
CA LEU A 564 10.08 31.25 -9.54
C LEU A 564 9.24 32.13 -10.47
N PRO A 565 9.87 32.97 -11.32
CA PRO A 565 9.16 33.93 -12.17
C PRO A 565 8.06 33.31 -13.06
N HIS A 566 8.27 32.09 -13.56
CA HIS A 566 7.29 31.42 -14.42
C HIS A 566 6.09 30.87 -13.64
N VAL A 567 6.25 30.53 -12.36
CA VAL A 567 5.19 30.04 -11.47
C VAL A 567 4.26 31.21 -11.08
N VAL A 568 4.83 32.27 -10.51
CA VAL A 568 4.04 33.43 -10.05
C VAL A 568 3.33 34.17 -11.20
N LYS A 569 3.87 34.10 -12.42
CA LYS A 569 3.23 34.69 -13.61
C LYS A 569 1.85 34.10 -13.90
N ASN A 570 1.64 32.83 -13.54
CA ASN A 570 0.38 32.12 -13.74
C ASN A 570 -0.49 32.09 -12.46
N ALA A 571 -0.02 32.68 -11.37
CA ALA A 571 -0.77 32.71 -10.11
C ALA A 571 -1.99 33.64 -10.23
N PRO A 572 -3.17 33.23 -9.74
CA PRO A 572 -4.36 34.06 -9.76
C PRO A 572 -4.21 35.26 -8.81
N PRO A 573 -4.69 36.46 -9.18
CA PRO A 573 -4.61 37.62 -8.30
C PRO A 573 -5.47 37.43 -7.04
N HIS A 574 -4.91 37.79 -5.89
CA HIS A 574 -5.59 37.69 -4.59
C HIS A 574 -5.50 39.01 -3.82
N PRO A 575 -6.62 39.57 -3.33
CA PRO A 575 -6.59 40.77 -2.48
C PRO A 575 -5.71 40.55 -1.25
N GLY A 576 -4.77 41.47 -1.01
CA GLY A 576 -3.83 41.40 0.10
C GLY A 576 -2.57 40.55 -0.16
N ILE A 577 -2.45 39.90 -1.33
CA ILE A 577 -1.26 39.15 -1.75
C ILE A 577 -0.58 39.86 -2.92
N GLU A 578 0.71 40.13 -2.76
CA GLU A 578 1.61 40.54 -3.83
C GLU A 578 2.41 39.33 -4.33
N HIS A 579 2.43 39.10 -5.65
CA HIS A 579 3.20 38.02 -6.26
C HIS A 579 4.55 38.54 -6.74
N ILE A 580 5.65 37.97 -6.24
CA ILE A 580 7.02 38.38 -6.58
C ILE A 580 7.78 37.17 -7.14
N GLY A 581 8.30 37.32 -8.36
CA GLY A 581 9.11 36.29 -9.00
C GLY A 581 10.59 36.46 -8.67
N GLY A 582 11.27 35.39 -8.29
CA GLY A 582 12.72 35.39 -8.06
C GLY A 582 13.29 34.02 -7.72
N ASP A 583 14.54 34.00 -7.27
CA ASP A 583 15.24 32.79 -6.82
C ASP A 583 15.63 32.94 -5.34
N MET A 584 15.12 32.03 -4.49
CA MET A 584 15.39 32.00 -3.05
C MET A 584 16.85 31.75 -2.69
N PHE A 585 17.63 31.16 -3.59
CA PHE A 585 19.08 30.97 -3.40
C PHE A 585 19.86 32.28 -3.59
N GLU A 586 19.29 33.25 -4.32
CA GLU A 586 19.89 34.56 -4.54
C GLU A 586 19.43 35.58 -3.49
N SER A 587 18.11 35.76 -3.36
CA SER A 587 17.51 36.72 -2.43
C SER A 587 16.06 36.39 -2.10
N VAL A 588 15.60 36.84 -0.93
CA VAL A 588 14.20 36.72 -0.48
C VAL A 588 13.68 38.14 -0.17
N PRO A 589 12.42 38.49 -0.51
CA PRO A 589 11.82 39.77 -0.14
C PRO A 589 11.89 40.05 1.37
N LYS A 590 11.87 41.33 1.78
CA LYS A 590 11.90 41.71 3.20
C LYS A 590 10.49 41.71 3.81
N GLY A 591 10.38 41.20 5.04
CA GLY A 591 9.12 41.11 5.79
C GLY A 591 9.36 40.75 7.25
N ASP A 592 8.32 40.76 8.07
CA ASP A 592 8.42 40.52 9.51
C ASP A 592 8.58 39.03 9.82
N ALA A 593 7.95 38.18 9.00
CA ALA A 593 8.07 36.74 9.08
C ALA A 593 8.10 36.10 7.68
N ILE A 594 8.74 34.93 7.62
CA ILE A 594 8.82 34.11 6.40
C ILE A 594 8.18 32.75 6.70
N LEU A 595 7.23 32.34 5.89
CA LEU A 595 6.65 31.01 5.84
C LEU A 595 7.40 30.17 4.81
N ILE A 596 7.71 28.93 5.19
CA ILE A 596 8.31 27.92 4.33
C ILE A 596 7.52 26.63 4.54
N LYS A 597 6.78 26.18 3.53
CA LYS A 597 5.95 24.96 3.61
C LYS A 597 6.36 23.98 2.52
N HIS A 598 6.76 22.75 2.88
CA HIS A 598 7.18 21.71 1.93
C HIS A 598 8.23 22.22 0.92
N VAL A 599 9.28 22.88 1.44
CA VAL A 599 10.40 23.40 0.65
C VAL A 599 11.72 22.82 1.15
N CYS A 600 11.97 22.83 2.46
CA CYS A 600 13.19 22.28 3.04
C CYS A 600 13.36 20.79 2.68
N HIS A 601 12.26 20.04 2.59
CA HIS A 601 12.32 18.63 2.26
C HIS A 601 12.78 18.31 0.83
N ASN A 602 12.73 19.28 -0.09
CA ASN A 602 13.15 19.10 -1.49
C ASN A 602 14.67 19.11 -1.65
N TRP A 603 15.40 19.55 -0.62
CA TRP A 603 16.82 19.88 -0.72
C TRP A 603 17.68 19.17 0.33
N GLY A 604 18.95 18.98 -0.01
CA GLY A 604 19.99 18.59 0.94
C GLY A 604 20.25 19.64 2.03
N ASP A 605 21.01 19.28 3.06
CA ASP A 605 21.24 20.17 4.20
C ASP A 605 22.03 21.43 3.84
N GLU A 606 22.99 21.33 2.91
CA GLU A 606 23.79 22.48 2.51
C GLU A 606 22.96 23.49 1.70
N GLU A 607 22.11 23.01 0.81
CA GLU A 607 21.15 23.81 0.05
C GLU A 607 20.14 24.49 0.97
N CYS A 608 19.62 23.76 1.97
CA CYS A 608 18.77 24.35 3.01
C CYS A 608 19.46 25.50 3.72
N VAL A 609 20.70 25.31 4.17
CA VAL A 609 21.47 26.36 4.85
C VAL A 609 21.69 27.58 3.94
N LYS A 610 21.90 27.39 2.63
CA LYS A 610 22.08 28.49 1.68
C LYS A 610 20.86 29.41 1.63
N PHE A 611 19.66 28.87 1.35
CA PHE A 611 18.48 29.72 1.24
C PHE A 611 17.97 30.20 2.62
N LEU A 612 18.12 29.41 3.69
CA LEU A 612 17.74 29.85 5.04
C LEU A 612 18.58 31.04 5.52
N ARG A 613 19.84 31.17 5.09
CA ARG A 613 20.63 32.38 5.33
C ARG A 613 20.07 33.59 4.58
N LYS A 614 19.52 33.41 3.38
CA LYS A 614 18.80 34.48 2.67
C LYS A 614 17.52 34.89 3.39
N CYS A 615 16.78 33.93 3.94
CA CYS A 615 15.67 34.22 4.84
C CYS A 615 16.13 35.00 6.08
N TYR A 616 17.24 34.60 6.71
CA TYR A 616 17.82 35.33 7.83
C TYR A 616 18.17 36.78 7.47
N GLU A 617 18.80 37.03 6.32
CA GLU A 617 19.13 38.36 5.81
C GLU A 617 17.90 39.24 5.56
N ALA A 618 16.78 38.64 5.14
CA ALA A 618 15.53 39.31 4.82
C ALA A 618 14.68 39.74 6.04
N LEU A 619 14.94 39.15 7.22
CA LEU A 619 14.16 39.38 8.45
C LEU A 619 14.70 40.56 9.29
N PRO A 620 13.83 41.30 10.01
CA PRO A 620 14.23 42.23 11.07
C PRO A 620 14.79 41.47 12.29
N ALA A 621 15.38 42.19 13.24
CA ALA A 621 16.07 41.58 14.39
C ALA A 621 15.18 40.69 15.27
N ASP A 622 13.88 40.97 15.31
CA ASP A 622 12.83 40.22 16.03
C ASP A 622 12.00 39.31 15.11
N GLY A 623 12.40 39.19 13.83
CA GLY A 623 11.73 38.38 12.84
C GLY A 623 11.95 36.88 13.02
N LYS A 624 11.09 36.08 12.38
CA LYS A 624 11.17 34.61 12.44
C LYS A 624 10.85 33.94 11.11
N VAL A 625 11.39 32.74 10.93
CA VAL A 625 10.94 31.80 9.91
C VAL A 625 9.97 30.81 10.56
N ILE A 626 8.85 30.55 9.90
CA ILE A 626 7.83 29.57 10.26
C ILE A 626 7.95 28.44 9.23
N VAL A 627 8.41 27.27 9.67
CA VAL A 627 8.64 26.10 8.82
C VAL A 627 7.51 25.09 9.05
N LEU A 628 6.78 24.73 7.98
CA LEU A 628 5.72 23.73 7.95
C LEU A 628 6.21 22.53 7.15
N GLU A 629 6.64 21.49 7.84
CA GLU A 629 7.27 20.30 7.25
C GLU A 629 6.87 19.05 8.03
N ILE A 630 7.02 17.88 7.42
CA ILE A 630 6.81 16.61 8.11
C ILE A 630 8.05 16.30 8.96
N LEU A 631 7.81 15.87 10.20
CA LEU A 631 8.86 15.37 11.07
C LEU A 631 8.90 13.85 11.01
N VAL A 632 10.05 13.29 10.62
CA VAL A 632 10.29 11.85 10.71
C VAL A 632 10.50 11.48 12.19
N PRO A 633 9.78 10.48 12.71
CA PRO A 633 9.99 10.02 14.08
C PRO A 633 11.37 9.37 14.23
N GLU A 634 11.97 9.50 15.41
CA GLU A 634 13.23 8.83 15.74
C GLU A 634 13.10 7.30 15.73
N ILE A 635 11.92 6.79 16.12
CA ILE A 635 11.51 5.39 16.01
C ILE A 635 10.10 5.38 15.40
N PRO A 636 9.94 4.93 14.15
CA PRO A 636 8.64 4.84 13.51
C PRO A 636 7.71 3.86 14.23
N LYS A 637 6.43 4.20 14.29
CA LYS A 637 5.33 3.34 14.74
C LYS A 637 4.40 3.03 13.56
N SER A 638 3.53 2.04 13.73
CA SER A 638 2.51 1.68 12.74
C SER A 638 1.28 2.59 12.79
N THR A 639 1.49 3.91 12.82
CA THR A 639 0.43 4.93 12.72
C THR A 639 0.41 5.53 11.32
N SER A 640 -0.74 6.02 10.86
CA SER A 640 -0.83 6.65 9.53
C SER A 640 0.08 7.88 9.37
N LYS A 641 0.31 8.64 10.45
CA LYS A 641 1.24 9.78 10.45
C LYS A 641 2.68 9.34 10.20
N ASP A 642 3.14 8.34 10.94
CA ASP A 642 4.51 7.84 10.82
C ASP A 642 4.73 7.14 9.48
N ILE A 643 3.75 6.36 8.99
CA ILE A 643 3.77 5.76 7.65
C ILE A 643 3.89 6.84 6.58
N CYS A 644 3.05 7.88 6.64
CA CYS A 644 3.11 9.00 5.71
C CYS A 644 4.49 9.70 5.73
N ALA A 645 5.06 9.92 6.92
CA ALA A 645 6.35 10.56 7.08
C ALA A 645 7.50 9.75 6.46
N VAL A 646 7.59 8.45 6.73
CA VAL A 646 8.68 7.61 6.21
C VAL A 646 8.53 7.31 4.72
N ASP A 647 7.30 7.18 4.21
CA ASP A 647 7.06 6.96 2.79
C ASP A 647 7.29 8.24 1.99
N MET A 648 6.91 9.42 2.51
CA MET A 648 7.27 10.71 1.91
C MET A 648 8.79 10.90 1.90
N ASP A 649 9.49 10.54 2.98
CA ASP A 649 10.94 10.60 3.05
C ASP A 649 11.60 9.77 1.94
N TYR A 650 11.12 8.55 1.74
CA TYR A 650 11.60 7.68 0.68
C TYR A 650 11.28 8.26 -0.71
N SER A 651 10.07 8.81 -0.91
CA SER A 651 9.69 9.52 -2.13
C SER A 651 10.62 10.71 -2.44
N MET A 652 10.96 11.52 -1.44
CA MET A 652 11.86 12.67 -1.60
C MET A 652 13.27 12.25 -2.00
N PHE A 653 13.76 11.15 -1.42
CA PHE A 653 15.05 10.57 -1.80
C PHE A 653 15.09 10.16 -3.28
N LEU A 654 14.01 9.57 -3.79
CA LEU A 654 13.97 9.08 -5.17
C LEU A 654 13.81 10.18 -6.22
N VAL A 655 12.94 11.16 -5.95
CA VAL A 655 12.52 12.14 -6.97
C VAL A 655 13.38 13.40 -6.94
N HIS A 656 13.65 13.95 -5.75
CA HIS A 656 14.29 15.26 -5.61
C HIS A 656 15.74 15.16 -5.09
N GLY A 657 16.14 14.01 -4.52
CA GLY A 657 17.38 13.90 -3.76
C GLY A 657 17.31 14.63 -2.40
N GLY A 658 16.11 15.05 -2.02
CA GLY A 658 15.80 15.71 -0.75
C GLY A 658 15.55 14.72 0.38
N LYS A 659 15.13 15.24 1.53
CA LYS A 659 14.79 14.43 2.71
C LYS A 659 13.83 15.09 3.69
N GLU A 660 12.97 14.29 4.27
CA GLU A 660 12.33 14.60 5.53
C GLU A 660 13.35 14.49 6.67
N ARG A 661 13.08 15.20 7.77
CA ARG A 661 14.06 15.38 8.85
C ARG A 661 13.43 15.16 10.21
N THR A 662 14.25 14.72 11.16
CA THR A 662 13.86 14.70 12.58
C THR A 662 13.91 16.11 13.16
N GLU A 663 13.25 16.31 14.31
CA GLU A 663 13.29 17.58 15.04
C GLU A 663 14.72 18.07 15.29
N LYS A 664 15.62 17.17 15.72
CA LYS A 664 17.04 17.48 15.98
C LYS A 664 17.77 17.94 14.71
N GLN A 665 17.42 17.38 13.56
CA GLN A 665 18.02 17.78 12.29
C GLN A 665 17.55 19.18 11.87
N TYR A 666 16.28 19.54 12.09
CA TYR A 666 15.80 20.90 11.89
C TYR A 666 16.42 21.91 12.88
N GLU A 667 16.60 21.53 14.15
CA GLU A 667 17.33 22.36 15.12
C GLU A 667 18.76 22.65 14.64
N LYS A 668 19.44 21.65 14.08
CA LYS A 668 20.78 21.82 13.50
C LYS A 668 20.75 22.75 12.28
N LEU A 669 19.76 22.63 11.38
CA LEU A 669 19.60 23.55 10.26
C LEU A 669 19.38 25.00 10.73
N CYS A 670 18.52 25.20 11.74
CA CYS A 670 18.26 26.48 12.37
C CYS A 670 19.57 27.15 12.82
N LYS A 671 20.36 26.45 13.64
CA LYS A 671 21.66 26.93 14.16
C LYS A 671 22.68 27.21 13.05
N ARG A 672 22.82 26.30 12.07
CA ARG A 672 23.78 26.44 10.96
C ARG A 672 23.46 27.60 10.01
N SER A 673 22.21 28.02 9.98
CA SER A 673 21.72 29.12 9.15
C SER A 673 21.80 30.48 9.84
N GLY A 674 22.24 30.52 11.10
CA GLY A 674 22.50 31.74 11.87
C GLY A 674 21.40 32.15 12.84
N PHE A 675 20.29 31.40 12.91
CA PHE A 675 19.20 31.65 13.86
C PHE A 675 19.62 31.30 15.29
N SER A 676 19.14 32.08 16.25
CA SER A 676 19.53 32.00 17.66
C SER A 676 18.68 31.02 18.47
N ARG A 677 17.42 30.79 18.07
CA ARG A 677 16.49 29.91 18.78
C ARG A 677 15.61 29.09 17.82
N PHE A 678 15.50 27.81 18.12
CA PHE A 678 14.58 26.85 17.50
C PHE A 678 13.44 26.50 18.47
N LYS A 679 12.22 26.36 17.96
CA LYS A 679 11.06 25.89 18.73
C LYS A 679 10.13 25.10 17.83
N VAL A 680 9.73 23.90 18.25
CA VAL A 680 8.55 23.24 17.69
C VAL A 680 7.31 23.85 18.34
N ALA A 681 6.56 24.63 17.57
CA ALA A 681 5.38 25.33 18.06
C ALA A 681 4.12 24.45 18.04
N CYS A 682 4.03 23.52 17.10
CA CYS A 682 2.97 22.52 17.02
C CYS A 682 3.50 21.23 16.38
N ASN A 683 3.15 20.08 16.94
CA ASN A 683 3.35 18.77 16.33
C ASN A 683 2.22 17.84 16.79
N ASP A 684 0.98 18.25 16.51
CA ASP A 684 -0.22 17.50 16.90
C ASP A 684 -0.22 16.13 16.20
N SER A 685 -0.63 15.08 16.90
CA SER A 685 -0.89 13.77 16.31
C SER A 685 -1.95 13.82 15.20
N SER A 686 -2.83 14.80 15.25
CA SER A 686 -3.92 15.02 14.29
C SER A 686 -3.46 15.79 13.03
N ALA A 687 -2.27 16.40 13.05
CA ALA A 687 -1.68 17.11 11.93
C ALA A 687 -0.47 16.36 11.36
N ILE A 688 -0.40 16.28 10.04
CA ILE A 688 0.73 15.68 9.32
C ILE A 688 1.96 16.57 9.44
N ASP A 689 1.80 17.87 9.16
CA ASP A 689 2.87 18.85 9.22
C ASP A 689 3.08 19.32 10.67
N ALA A 690 4.33 19.47 11.07
CA ALA A 690 4.71 20.19 12.27
C ALA A 690 4.99 21.66 11.94
N VAL A 691 4.73 22.54 12.90
CA VAL A 691 5.10 23.96 12.83
C VAL A 691 6.33 24.19 13.68
N MET A 692 7.40 24.64 13.03
CA MET A 692 8.65 25.02 13.68
C MET A 692 8.93 26.51 13.49
N GLU A 693 9.52 27.14 14.49
CA GLU A 693 9.87 28.56 14.47
C GLU A 693 11.38 28.74 14.64
N PHE A 694 12.00 29.43 13.68
CA PHE A 694 13.42 29.82 13.75
C PHE A 694 13.47 31.31 14.01
N TYR A 695 13.96 31.69 15.19
CA TYR A 695 14.05 33.08 15.61
C TYR A 695 15.44 33.64 15.29
N LYS A 696 15.46 34.81 14.65
CA LYS A 696 16.68 35.61 14.50
C LYS A 696 17.13 36.05 15.89
#